data_AF-A0A4Q4XJE0-F1
#
_entry.id   AF-A0A4Q4XJE0-F1
#
_cell.length_a   1.000
_cell.length_b   1.000
_cell.length_c   1.000
_cell.angle_alpha   90.00
_cell.angle_beta   90.00
_cell.angle_gamma   90.00
#
_symmetry.space_group_name_H-M   'P 1'
#
loop_
_entity.id
_entity.type
_entity.pdbx_description
1 polymer ?
#
loop_
_entity_poly.entity_id
_entity_poly.type
_entity_poly.pdbx_seq_one_letter_code
_entity_poly.pdbx_strand_id
1 'polypeptide(L)'
;MLQATPAYAGPLIQLNAADNVLIAREGLSLGANLSINGTTVRLRAQVPAGHKIAARRIAQGEAIRKYDTIIGRAARDIEAGEHVHTHNVELIDYARDPGFGLDVRPVDYIPEAQRATFNGIVRPDGRVATRNFIGILASVNCSSTVIKNIAAWFTPERLALFPNVDGVVAFAQTSGCGMSSPSEHFDVLRRTLAGYARHPNLAGVLIVGLGCERNQVADLMTSQGLKTGNLMHTLVMQDTGGTRATIEAGIAAIQKMLPAANDIVRRPVSASHIKIGLECGGSDGFSGITANPALGAAMDLLVRHGGTAILSETPEIHGVETMLTRRAVSPEVGQKLLDRLAWWENYTRGHNGQFNGVVGPGNQQGGLANIFEKSLGSAMKGGTTPLQAVYEYAEPIDRAGFVFMDSPGYDPVAVTGQIASGANLICFTTGRGSMFGSKPAPTIKLASNTPMFRRFEEDMDINCGRILDGERSVEEMGQDIFEHILRTASGERTKSELLGLGDHEFVPWHMGIDTSQGGPRSKVRWVVAGLMWAAIAINYIDRTVLSAAAPHIQKEFHLSAVEMGVVMSAFFWSYALLQLPAGILADRFGQKKVLGFAVLWWSVATALTGLANGFKSLVGLRVALGIGEAGAYPSSAGITGRWFPKQERATVAAIFDSGSKLGSTVALPLIAWLLVMFDWKITFAVTGGLGIVWAVVWWAVFKETPEAHKGVNAAELAHIQRGLPPAREDEPKVPWTKLLTHRNIWAMCIGFFMINYNSYFFITWLPTYLVKERGMGLMQMGLMASLPLFVSMFVEVFAGWASDRVYASGKLSLTATRKLFLIIGLVMASSIGLAAFAQSAVVAVILLCVAKSGTTVAASQVWALPADVAPGNNVSMVAGLQNSVSNMGGVVGPIVTGAIVGATGSFIPALVFSAALIGLAILNYLFLLGKTPALNRPNSFKAALAAKQRQIGFWLAMSDPYLAEVSATAGFDWLLIDSEHAPNDVRTILAQLQAVAPYRAEPIVRPYSGDPALIKRLLDIGARTLLVPMVDTAEQARDLVRAVRYPPFGIRGVGSAVGRASRWSARTDYLQVADDEACLLVQAETVIALQNLEAICAVDGVDGVFIGPADLAASMGHRGNAGHPEVQAAIDNAMRTIIASGKAAGTLTSDPVLARHYLELGCTFVATGIDILLFANGARKLARNFIAPQTA
;
A
#
# COMPACT_ATOMS: atom_id res chain seq x y z
N MET A 1 -14.13 1.35 -43.30
CA MET A 1 -15.47 0.92 -42.86
C MET A 1 -16.19 2.05 -42.10
N LEU A 2 -16.09 3.31 -42.57
CA LEU A 2 -16.68 4.48 -41.89
C LEU A 2 -17.34 5.37 -42.96
N GLN A 3 -18.63 5.16 -43.19
CA GLN A 3 -19.49 6.05 -43.97
C GLN A 3 -20.87 6.07 -43.31
N ALA A 4 -21.01 6.93 -42.30
CA ALA A 4 -22.25 7.57 -41.86
C ALA A 4 -21.87 8.52 -40.72
N THR A 5 -21.92 9.83 -40.97
CA THR A 5 -21.77 10.85 -39.92
C THR A 5 -22.96 10.70 -38.95
N PRO A 6 -22.76 10.32 -37.68
CA PRO A 6 -23.89 10.12 -36.79
C PRO A 6 -24.56 11.46 -36.49
N ALA A 7 -25.89 11.47 -36.45
CA ALA A 7 -26.65 12.66 -36.06
C ALA A 7 -26.42 12.92 -34.56
N TYR A 8 -25.59 13.90 -34.20
CA TYR A 8 -25.31 14.29 -32.80
C TYR A 8 -26.45 15.09 -32.13
N ALA A 9 -27.67 14.98 -32.65
CA ALA A 9 -28.83 15.71 -32.14
C ALA A 9 -29.48 14.93 -30.97
N GLY A 10 -28.99 15.17 -29.75
CA GLY A 10 -29.59 14.65 -28.52
C GLY A 10 -28.60 14.32 -27.40
N PRO A 11 -29.08 13.85 -26.24
CA PRO A 11 -28.23 13.48 -25.10
C PRO A 11 -27.49 12.14 -25.30
N LEU A 12 -27.78 11.42 -26.38
CA LEU A 12 -27.23 10.10 -26.72
C LEU A 12 -26.59 10.10 -28.09
N ILE A 13 -25.51 9.33 -28.24
CA ILE A 13 -24.77 9.14 -29.49
C ILE A 13 -24.89 7.67 -29.90
N GLN A 14 -25.40 7.44 -31.11
CA GLN A 14 -25.35 6.15 -31.79
C GLN A 14 -24.27 6.21 -32.87
N LEU A 15 -23.29 5.33 -32.82
CA LEU A 15 -22.16 5.36 -33.75
C LEU A 15 -22.44 4.55 -35.02
N ASN A 16 -23.17 3.44 -34.89
CA ASN A 16 -23.62 2.63 -36.01
C ASN A 16 -25.07 2.16 -35.80
N ALA A 17 -25.83 1.99 -36.89
CA ALA A 17 -27.20 1.48 -36.85
C ALA A 17 -27.30 0.06 -36.23
N ALA A 18 -26.24 -0.75 -36.33
CA ALA A 18 -26.14 -2.09 -35.75
C ALA A 18 -25.77 -2.09 -34.25
N ASP A 19 -25.41 -0.94 -33.67
CA ASP A 19 -25.06 -0.84 -32.26
C ASP A 19 -26.29 -1.09 -31.38
N ASN A 20 -26.12 -1.92 -30.35
CA ASN A 20 -27.16 -2.15 -29.33
C ASN A 20 -26.88 -1.40 -28.02
N VAL A 21 -25.85 -0.54 -28.01
CA VAL A 21 -25.58 0.42 -26.94
C VAL A 21 -25.46 1.84 -27.51
N LEU A 22 -25.79 2.83 -26.68
CA LEU A 22 -25.70 4.25 -26.99
C LEU A 22 -24.80 4.94 -25.99
N ILE A 23 -24.05 5.95 -26.41
CA ILE A 23 -23.11 6.67 -25.54
C ILE A 23 -23.76 7.94 -25.03
N ALA A 24 -23.70 8.18 -23.73
CA ALA A 24 -24.18 9.40 -23.10
C ALA A 24 -23.25 10.56 -23.48
N ARG A 25 -23.78 11.59 -24.16
CA ARG A 25 -23.02 12.81 -24.49
C ARG A 25 -22.78 13.68 -23.25
N GLU A 26 -23.75 13.66 -22.35
CA GLU A 26 -23.77 14.43 -21.10
C GLU A 26 -24.19 13.52 -19.93
N GLY A 27 -24.14 14.04 -18.70
CA GLY A 27 -24.60 13.29 -17.52
C GLY A 27 -26.12 13.09 -17.55
N LEU A 28 -26.57 11.84 -17.45
CA LEU A 28 -27.97 11.47 -17.48
C LEU A 28 -28.50 11.10 -16.09
N SER A 29 -29.64 11.67 -15.73
CA SER A 29 -30.28 11.46 -14.42
C SER A 29 -31.10 10.17 -14.35
N LEU A 30 -31.05 9.51 -13.19
CA LEU A 30 -31.89 8.34 -12.90
C LEU A 30 -33.38 8.68 -13.12
N GLY A 31 -34.09 7.83 -13.86
CA GLY A 31 -35.52 7.96 -14.10
C GLY A 31 -35.91 8.92 -15.23
N ALA A 32 -34.95 9.57 -15.89
CA ALA A 32 -35.23 10.38 -17.08
C ALA A 32 -35.77 9.52 -18.23
N ASN A 33 -36.73 10.07 -18.99
CA ASN A 33 -37.30 9.43 -20.17
C ASN A 33 -36.54 9.90 -21.41
N LEU A 34 -35.94 8.96 -22.14
CA LEU A 34 -35.20 9.22 -23.38
C LEU A 34 -35.96 8.62 -24.56
N SER A 35 -36.02 9.33 -25.68
CA SER A 35 -36.53 8.77 -26.94
C SER A 35 -35.40 8.02 -27.64
N ILE A 36 -35.55 6.71 -27.79
CA ILE A 36 -34.62 5.84 -28.53
C ILE A 36 -35.41 5.17 -29.65
N ASN A 37 -35.08 5.45 -30.91
CA ASN A 37 -35.78 4.91 -32.09
C ASN A 37 -37.31 5.09 -32.03
N GLY A 38 -37.79 6.24 -31.55
CA GLY A 38 -39.22 6.53 -31.39
C GLY A 38 -39.91 5.85 -30.21
N THR A 39 -39.17 5.09 -29.39
CA THR A 39 -39.68 4.45 -28.17
C THR A 39 -39.19 5.21 -26.94
N THR A 40 -40.10 5.50 -26.01
CA THR A 40 -39.74 6.10 -24.72
C THR A 40 -39.10 5.05 -23.83
N VAL A 41 -37.82 5.21 -23.53
CA VAL A 41 -37.04 4.36 -22.65
C VAL A 41 -36.72 5.12 -21.36
N ARG A 42 -37.04 4.52 -20.21
CA ARG A 42 -36.76 5.10 -18.90
C ARG A 42 -35.38 4.69 -18.41
N LEU A 43 -34.54 5.66 -18.05
CA LEU A 43 -33.22 5.42 -17.47
C LEU A 43 -33.31 4.71 -16.11
N ARG A 44 -32.53 3.64 -15.96
CA ARG A 44 -32.52 2.79 -14.76
C ARG A 44 -31.35 3.06 -13.80
N ALA A 45 -30.44 3.93 -14.20
CA ALA A 45 -29.28 4.37 -13.42
C ALA A 45 -28.98 5.85 -13.70
N GLN A 46 -28.22 6.48 -12.81
CA GLN A 46 -27.52 7.71 -13.15
C GLN A 46 -26.28 7.34 -13.99
N VAL A 47 -26.12 7.97 -15.16
CA VAL A 47 -25.11 7.59 -16.14
C VAL A 47 -24.24 8.80 -16.47
N PRO A 48 -22.92 8.78 -16.18
CA PRO A 48 -22.03 9.89 -16.52
C PRO A 48 -21.85 10.06 -18.04
N ALA A 49 -21.39 11.24 -18.46
CA ALA A 49 -20.96 11.47 -19.84
C ALA A 49 -19.84 10.50 -20.24
N GLY A 50 -19.88 9.99 -21.47
CA GLY A 50 -18.92 9.02 -22.02
C GLY A 50 -19.27 7.56 -21.71
N HIS A 51 -20.21 7.31 -20.81
CA HIS A 51 -20.69 5.95 -20.50
C HIS A 51 -21.75 5.47 -21.48
N LYS A 52 -22.05 4.17 -21.45
CA LYS A 52 -23.01 3.52 -22.37
C LYS A 52 -24.31 3.16 -21.68
N ILE A 53 -25.41 3.23 -22.42
CA ILE A 53 -26.69 2.62 -22.04
C ILE A 53 -27.13 1.61 -23.09
N ALA A 54 -27.93 0.61 -22.69
CA ALA A 54 -28.50 -0.34 -23.64
C ALA A 54 -29.62 0.32 -24.46
N ALA A 55 -29.53 0.23 -25.80
CA ALA A 55 -30.53 0.76 -26.72
C ALA A 55 -31.84 -0.04 -26.68
N ARG A 56 -31.74 -1.33 -26.35
CA ARG A 56 -32.83 -2.30 -26.21
C ARG A 56 -32.46 -3.31 -25.12
N ARG A 57 -33.36 -4.23 -24.79
CA ARG A 57 -33.00 -5.39 -23.96
C ARG A 57 -31.92 -6.23 -24.66
N ILE A 58 -30.90 -6.62 -23.92
CA ILE A 58 -29.78 -7.48 -24.33
C ILE A 58 -29.78 -8.69 -23.38
N ALA A 59 -30.00 -9.89 -23.91
CA ALA A 59 -30.08 -11.11 -23.10
C ALA A 59 -28.70 -11.53 -22.58
N GLN A 60 -28.66 -12.26 -21.46
CA GLN A 60 -27.41 -12.87 -20.97
C GLN A 60 -26.72 -13.68 -22.07
N GLY A 61 -25.42 -13.47 -22.25
CA GLY A 61 -24.61 -14.10 -23.29
C GLY A 61 -24.77 -13.48 -24.68
N GLU A 62 -25.69 -12.53 -24.88
CA GLU A 62 -25.83 -11.80 -26.16
C GLU A 62 -24.68 -10.80 -26.34
N ALA A 63 -24.23 -10.62 -27.59
CA ALA A 63 -23.12 -9.73 -27.93
C ALA A 63 -23.49 -8.25 -27.74
N ILE A 64 -22.61 -7.50 -27.10
CA ILE A 64 -22.70 -6.05 -26.95
C ILE A 64 -21.88 -5.41 -28.06
N ARG A 65 -22.50 -4.55 -28.87
CA ARG A 65 -21.94 -3.97 -30.09
C ARG A 65 -21.82 -2.46 -29.99
N LYS A 66 -20.63 -1.95 -30.30
CA LYS A 66 -20.28 -0.53 -30.43
C LYS A 66 -19.38 -0.40 -31.66
N TYR A 67 -19.66 0.55 -32.57
CA TYR A 67 -19.02 0.62 -33.89
C TYR A 67 -19.22 -0.65 -34.75
N ASP A 68 -20.38 -1.31 -34.64
CA ASP A 68 -20.62 -2.65 -35.21
C ASP A 68 -19.54 -3.69 -34.83
N THR A 69 -18.82 -3.43 -33.75
CA THR A 69 -17.77 -4.30 -33.23
C THR A 69 -18.25 -4.87 -31.90
N ILE A 70 -18.05 -6.17 -31.70
CA ILE A 70 -18.38 -6.82 -30.43
C ILE A 70 -17.35 -6.37 -29.39
N ILE A 71 -17.81 -5.65 -28.37
CA ILE A 71 -16.99 -5.17 -27.25
C ILE A 71 -17.10 -6.05 -26.01
N GLY A 72 -17.95 -7.08 -26.04
CA GLY A 72 -18.16 -8.04 -24.97
C GLY A 72 -19.51 -8.75 -25.11
N ARG A 73 -19.90 -9.52 -24.11
CA ARG A 73 -21.23 -10.14 -23.98
C ARG A 73 -21.87 -9.70 -22.68
N ALA A 74 -23.19 -9.69 -22.64
CA ALA A 74 -23.91 -9.36 -21.43
C ALA A 74 -23.71 -10.47 -20.38
N ALA A 75 -23.13 -10.13 -19.22
CA ALA A 75 -22.90 -11.08 -18.12
C ALA A 75 -24.20 -11.55 -17.45
N ARG A 76 -25.27 -10.78 -17.65
CA ARG A 76 -26.66 -11.03 -17.24
C ARG A 76 -27.59 -10.32 -18.22
N ASP A 77 -28.89 -10.52 -18.11
CA ASP A 77 -29.87 -9.68 -18.82
C ASP A 77 -29.66 -8.19 -18.49
N ILE A 78 -29.64 -7.36 -19.54
CA ILE A 78 -29.52 -5.90 -19.48
C ILE A 78 -30.78 -5.31 -20.12
N GLU A 79 -31.54 -4.54 -19.36
CA GLU A 79 -32.77 -3.92 -19.87
C GLU A 79 -32.48 -2.64 -20.67
N ALA A 80 -33.41 -2.25 -21.54
CA ALA A 80 -33.29 -0.97 -22.26
C ALA A 80 -33.16 0.21 -21.26
N GLY A 81 -32.23 1.13 -21.53
CA GLY A 81 -31.95 2.28 -20.66
C GLY A 81 -31.10 1.96 -19.42
N GLU A 82 -30.57 0.74 -19.32
CA GLU A 82 -29.65 0.35 -18.25
C GLU A 82 -28.19 0.69 -18.60
N HIS A 83 -27.39 1.04 -17.59
CA HIS A 83 -25.97 1.38 -17.74
C HIS A 83 -25.16 0.13 -18.11
N VAL A 84 -24.48 0.17 -19.25
CA VAL A 84 -23.61 -0.92 -19.75
C VAL A 84 -22.15 -0.63 -19.40
N HIS A 85 -21.57 -1.41 -18.49
CA HIS A 85 -20.21 -1.20 -17.98
C HIS A 85 -19.58 -2.49 -17.41
N THR A 86 -18.36 -2.40 -16.87
CA THR A 86 -17.60 -3.48 -16.20
C THR A 86 -18.41 -4.45 -15.33
N HIS A 87 -19.49 -4.01 -14.68
CA HIS A 87 -20.29 -4.84 -13.78
C HIS A 87 -21.30 -5.77 -14.50
N ASN A 88 -21.56 -5.55 -15.79
CA ASN A 88 -22.51 -6.33 -16.59
C ASN A 88 -22.00 -6.68 -18.00
N VAL A 89 -20.73 -6.37 -18.32
CA VAL A 89 -20.05 -6.79 -19.55
C VAL A 89 -19.00 -7.84 -19.22
N GLU A 90 -19.07 -8.99 -19.89
CA GLU A 90 -18.08 -10.05 -19.86
C GLU A 90 -17.21 -10.00 -21.12
N LEU A 91 -15.91 -10.19 -20.94
CA LEU A 91 -14.93 -10.30 -22.01
C LEU A 91 -14.95 -11.70 -22.60
N ILE A 92 -14.76 -11.80 -23.91
CA ILE A 92 -14.71 -13.08 -24.60
C ILE A 92 -13.47 -13.08 -25.46
N ASP A 93 -12.69 -14.14 -25.32
CA ASP A 93 -11.56 -14.37 -26.18
C ASP A 93 -12.06 -14.82 -27.55
N TYR A 94 -11.59 -14.18 -28.62
CA TYR A 94 -11.93 -14.57 -29.99
C TYR A 94 -10.65 -14.78 -30.77
N ALA A 95 -10.39 -16.03 -31.16
CA ALA A 95 -9.47 -16.31 -32.26
C ALA A 95 -10.09 -15.73 -33.54
N ARG A 96 -9.43 -14.72 -34.12
CA ARG A 96 -9.80 -14.13 -35.40
C ARG A 96 -8.74 -14.48 -36.44
N ASP A 97 -9.18 -14.76 -37.67
CA ASP A 97 -8.27 -14.86 -38.81
C ASP A 97 -7.52 -13.52 -38.97
N PRO A 98 -6.17 -13.50 -38.91
CA PRO A 98 -5.37 -12.29 -39.07
C PRO A 98 -5.60 -11.59 -40.42
N GLY A 99 -6.02 -12.33 -41.45
CA GLY A 99 -6.42 -11.78 -42.74
C GLY A 99 -5.36 -10.87 -43.38
N PHE A 100 -4.08 -11.25 -43.30
CA PHE A 100 -2.97 -10.39 -43.70
C PHE A 100 -3.15 -9.80 -45.09
N GLY A 101 -3.03 -8.47 -45.19
CA GLY A 101 -3.07 -7.77 -46.46
C GLY A 101 -4.46 -7.62 -47.12
N LEU A 102 -5.52 -8.22 -46.58
CA LEU A 102 -6.86 -8.24 -47.21
C LEU A 102 -7.51 -6.86 -47.37
N ASP A 103 -7.14 -5.90 -46.53
CA ASP A 103 -7.69 -4.55 -46.53
C ASP A 103 -6.66 -3.49 -46.97
N VAL A 104 -5.52 -3.89 -47.54
CA VAL A 104 -4.49 -2.96 -48.03
C VAL A 104 -5.03 -2.13 -49.19
N ARG A 105 -4.92 -0.81 -49.06
CA ARG A 105 -5.23 0.16 -50.10
C ARG A 105 -3.99 0.97 -50.41
N PRO A 106 -3.54 1.06 -51.68
CA PRO A 106 -2.40 1.90 -52.04
C PRO A 106 -2.62 3.35 -51.58
N VAL A 107 -1.56 3.97 -51.07
CA VAL A 107 -1.60 5.38 -50.67
C VAL A 107 -1.56 6.25 -51.92
N ASP A 108 -2.54 7.15 -52.05
CA ASP A 108 -2.53 8.21 -53.05
C ASP A 108 -1.60 9.36 -52.61
N TYR A 109 -0.33 9.22 -52.92
CA TYR A 109 0.70 10.20 -52.55
C TYR A 109 0.56 11.49 -53.36
N ILE A 110 0.68 12.62 -52.66
CA ILE A 110 0.77 13.93 -53.29
C ILE A 110 2.11 14.03 -54.05
N PRO A 111 2.11 14.47 -55.32
CA PRO A 111 3.33 14.69 -56.10
C PRO A 111 4.32 15.57 -55.33
N GLU A 112 5.62 15.26 -55.40
CA GLU A 112 6.64 15.90 -54.54
C GLU A 112 6.61 17.42 -54.58
N ALA A 113 6.42 18.00 -55.78
CA ALA A 113 6.35 19.45 -55.99
C ALA A 113 5.10 20.12 -55.34
N GLN A 114 4.08 19.35 -54.98
CA GLN A 114 2.82 19.82 -54.38
C GLN A 114 2.71 19.45 -52.89
N ARG A 115 3.72 18.76 -52.34
CA ARG A 115 3.68 18.39 -50.92
C ARG A 115 3.73 19.63 -50.05
N ALA A 116 2.96 19.62 -48.96
CA ALA A 116 3.01 20.67 -47.95
C ALA A 116 4.45 20.83 -47.42
N THR A 117 4.78 22.05 -46.99
CA THR A 117 6.10 22.39 -46.47
C THR A 117 6.02 22.95 -45.06
N PHE A 118 7.10 22.81 -44.30
CA PHE A 118 7.29 23.46 -43.00
C PHE A 118 8.69 24.07 -42.89
N ASN A 119 8.90 25.01 -41.97
CA ASN A 119 10.20 25.64 -41.73
C ASN A 119 11.06 24.77 -40.79
N GLY A 120 11.71 23.76 -41.37
CA GLY A 120 12.55 22.79 -40.67
C GLY A 120 14.03 23.17 -40.64
N ILE A 121 14.79 22.46 -39.82
CA ILE A 121 16.23 22.64 -39.65
C ILE A 121 16.95 21.46 -40.30
N VAL A 122 17.68 21.70 -41.38
CA VAL A 122 18.35 20.61 -42.11
C VAL A 122 19.72 20.33 -41.51
N ARG A 123 19.93 19.07 -41.09
CA ARG A 123 21.20 18.59 -40.56
C ARG A 123 22.15 18.19 -41.71
N PRO A 124 23.47 18.12 -41.46
CA PRO A 124 24.46 17.76 -42.50
C PRO A 124 24.22 16.39 -43.15
N ASP A 125 23.56 15.47 -42.45
CA ASP A 125 23.21 14.13 -42.96
C ASP A 125 21.87 14.09 -43.72
N GLY A 126 21.26 15.25 -43.98
CA GLY A 126 20.00 15.39 -44.71
C GLY A 126 18.74 15.17 -43.86
N ARG A 127 18.87 14.74 -42.60
CA ARG A 127 17.71 14.64 -41.69
C ARG A 127 17.24 16.03 -41.28
N VAL A 128 15.94 16.16 -40.99
CA VAL A 128 15.33 17.46 -40.66
C VAL A 128 14.81 17.45 -39.24
N ALA A 129 15.15 18.51 -38.52
CA ALA A 129 14.73 18.77 -37.16
C ALA A 129 13.58 19.78 -37.10
N THR A 130 12.76 19.66 -36.06
CA THR A 130 11.69 20.61 -35.69
C THR A 130 12.13 21.52 -34.55
N ARG A 131 13.17 21.11 -33.81
CA ARG A 131 13.81 21.85 -32.70
C ARG A 131 15.34 21.73 -32.77
N ASN A 132 16.02 22.58 -32.02
CA ASN A 132 17.47 22.77 -32.05
C ASN A 132 18.05 22.83 -30.63
N PHE A 133 18.00 21.71 -29.92
CA PHE A 133 18.55 21.60 -28.58
C PHE A 133 20.02 21.16 -28.61
N ILE A 134 20.75 21.44 -27.53
CA ILE A 134 21.94 20.67 -27.15
C ILE A 134 21.52 19.67 -26.07
N GLY A 135 21.78 18.38 -26.29
CA GLY A 135 21.43 17.32 -25.35
C GLY A 135 22.59 16.88 -24.49
N ILE A 136 22.33 16.57 -23.21
CA ILE A 136 23.31 15.99 -22.31
C ILE A 136 22.78 14.64 -21.81
N LEU A 137 23.43 13.54 -22.17
CA LEU A 137 22.99 12.17 -21.87
C LEU A 137 23.80 11.59 -20.70
N ALA A 138 23.12 10.98 -19.74
CA ALA A 138 23.77 10.21 -18.67
C ALA A 138 23.92 8.74 -19.08
N SER A 139 25.16 8.20 -19.12
CA SER A 139 25.38 6.76 -19.31
C SER A 139 24.92 5.93 -18.11
N VAL A 140 24.92 6.54 -16.91
CA VAL A 140 24.59 5.92 -15.61
C VAL A 140 23.95 6.93 -14.65
N ASN A 141 23.17 6.46 -13.66
CA ASN A 141 22.61 7.28 -12.58
C ASN A 141 23.62 8.25 -11.92
N CYS A 142 24.85 7.81 -11.72
CA CYS A 142 25.88 8.61 -11.04
C CYS A 142 26.26 9.90 -11.79
N SER A 143 26.02 9.98 -13.11
CA SER A 143 26.25 11.20 -13.89
C SER A 143 25.01 12.10 -14.02
N SER A 144 23.83 11.64 -13.59
CA SER A 144 22.55 12.38 -13.69
C SER A 144 22.59 13.76 -13.01
N THR A 145 23.19 13.87 -11.81
CA THR A 145 23.33 15.15 -11.11
C THR A 145 24.27 16.11 -11.85
N VAL A 146 25.36 15.60 -12.43
CA VAL A 146 26.33 16.40 -13.19
C VAL A 146 25.67 17.01 -14.42
N ILE A 147 24.97 16.21 -15.21
CA ILE A 147 24.34 16.69 -16.45
C ILE A 147 23.22 17.70 -16.18
N LYS A 148 22.47 17.53 -15.09
CA LYS A 148 21.43 18.49 -14.65
C LYS A 148 22.06 19.84 -14.27
N ASN A 149 23.17 19.83 -13.54
CA ASN A 149 23.88 21.06 -13.18
C ASN A 149 24.51 21.74 -14.40
N ILE A 150 25.01 20.98 -15.38
CA ILE A 150 25.51 21.54 -16.64
C ILE A 150 24.35 22.22 -17.38
N ALA A 151 23.21 21.54 -17.58
CA ALA A 151 22.06 22.12 -18.28
C ALA A 151 21.51 23.36 -17.56
N ALA A 152 21.36 23.30 -16.23
CA ALA A 152 20.88 24.42 -15.42
C ALA A 152 21.78 25.67 -15.48
N TRP A 153 23.05 25.52 -15.87
CA TRP A 153 23.93 26.66 -16.12
C TRP A 153 23.49 27.47 -17.35
N PHE A 154 22.85 26.87 -18.35
CA PHE A 154 22.43 27.55 -19.58
C PHE A 154 21.01 28.13 -19.44
N THR A 155 20.88 29.17 -18.62
CA THR A 155 19.61 29.89 -18.43
C THR A 155 19.20 30.66 -19.69
N PRO A 156 17.91 31.05 -19.83
CA PRO A 156 17.46 31.86 -20.97
C PRO A 156 18.30 33.13 -21.20
N GLU A 157 18.76 33.79 -20.14
CA GLU A 157 19.59 35.00 -20.23
C GLU A 157 20.96 34.69 -20.84
N ARG A 158 21.54 33.52 -20.52
CA ARG A 158 22.84 33.09 -21.06
C ARG A 158 22.73 32.58 -22.50
N LEU A 159 21.57 32.06 -22.87
CA LEU A 159 21.27 31.62 -24.24
C LEU A 159 20.77 32.76 -25.14
N ALA A 160 20.55 33.97 -24.62
CA ALA A 160 20.06 35.11 -25.40
C ALA A 160 20.96 35.47 -26.61
N LEU A 161 22.26 35.14 -26.57
CA LEU A 161 23.20 35.33 -27.68
C LEU A 161 23.07 34.26 -28.78
N PHE A 162 22.28 33.21 -28.55
CA PHE A 162 22.10 32.07 -29.43
C PHE A 162 20.61 31.85 -29.75
N PRO A 163 19.94 32.80 -30.42
CA PRO A 163 18.49 32.80 -30.60
C PRO A 163 17.94 31.62 -31.42
N ASN A 164 18.79 30.92 -32.18
CA ASN A 164 18.40 29.74 -32.94
C ASN A 164 18.54 28.43 -32.14
N VAL A 165 19.00 28.47 -30.89
CA VAL A 165 19.12 27.30 -30.00
C VAL A 165 17.92 27.27 -29.05
N ASP A 166 17.11 26.22 -29.14
CA ASP A 166 15.88 26.10 -28.33
C ASP A 166 16.16 25.83 -26.85
N GLY A 167 17.37 25.35 -26.52
CA GLY A 167 17.81 25.16 -25.14
C GLY A 167 18.93 24.14 -24.98
N VAL A 168 19.36 23.95 -23.73
CA VAL A 168 20.25 22.86 -23.32
C VAL A 168 19.47 21.95 -22.37
N VAL A 169 19.35 20.67 -22.68
CA VAL A 169 18.49 19.73 -21.96
C VAL A 169 19.28 18.53 -21.43
N ALA A 170 19.00 18.16 -20.18
CA ALA A 170 19.60 17.00 -19.53
C ALA A 170 18.66 15.80 -19.59
N PHE A 171 19.12 14.72 -20.18
CA PHE A 171 18.44 13.43 -20.27
C PHE A 171 19.01 12.48 -19.21
N ALA A 172 18.57 12.70 -17.98
CA ALA A 172 18.98 11.94 -16.80
C ALA A 172 18.19 10.63 -16.68
N GLN A 173 18.85 9.57 -16.22
CA GLN A 173 18.26 8.24 -16.04
C GLN A 173 18.89 7.53 -14.83
N THR A 174 18.23 6.52 -14.28
CA THR A 174 18.58 5.89 -12.99
C THR A 174 19.23 4.50 -13.10
N SER A 175 19.49 4.04 -14.31
CA SER A 175 20.13 2.75 -14.64
C SER A 175 21.57 2.92 -15.14
N GLY A 176 22.12 1.93 -15.86
CA GLY A 176 23.49 1.90 -16.39
C GLY A 176 24.51 1.22 -15.49
N CYS A 177 24.16 0.94 -14.23
CA CYS A 177 24.95 0.13 -13.29
C CYS A 177 24.00 -0.73 -12.43
N GLY A 178 24.46 -1.88 -11.93
CA GLY A 178 23.61 -2.83 -11.18
C GLY A 178 22.63 -3.66 -12.04
N MET A 179 22.72 -3.55 -13.37
CA MET A 179 21.92 -4.33 -14.32
C MET A 179 22.63 -5.65 -14.67
N SER A 180 21.85 -6.70 -14.92
CA SER A 180 22.37 -7.93 -15.55
C SER A 180 22.97 -7.60 -16.91
N SER A 181 24.19 -8.03 -17.16
CA SER A 181 24.91 -7.77 -18.41
C SER A 181 25.81 -8.97 -18.74
N PRO A 182 25.64 -9.60 -19.93
CA PRO A 182 24.73 -9.19 -21.03
C PRO A 182 23.25 -9.45 -20.70
N SER A 183 22.36 -8.56 -21.17
CA SER A 183 20.90 -8.79 -21.15
C SER A 183 20.21 -7.87 -22.17
N GLU A 184 19.05 -8.31 -22.66
CA GLU A 184 18.18 -7.51 -23.55
C GLU A 184 17.83 -6.14 -22.93
N HIS A 185 17.68 -6.07 -21.61
CA HIS A 185 17.35 -4.82 -20.90
C HIS A 185 18.48 -3.79 -21.02
N PHE A 186 19.71 -4.27 -21.02
CA PHE A 186 20.89 -3.44 -21.19
C PHE A 186 21.03 -2.95 -22.63
N ASP A 187 20.69 -3.79 -23.61
CA ASP A 187 20.72 -3.45 -25.03
C ASP A 187 19.65 -2.40 -25.39
N VAL A 188 18.45 -2.52 -24.83
CA VAL A 188 17.37 -1.52 -24.95
C VAL A 188 17.81 -0.15 -24.43
N LEU A 189 18.48 -0.10 -23.27
CA LEU A 189 18.99 1.17 -22.72
C LEU A 189 20.03 1.80 -23.65
N ARG A 190 21.01 1.01 -24.15
CA ARG A 190 22.03 1.51 -25.09
C ARG A 190 21.44 2.02 -26.39
N ARG A 191 20.48 1.28 -26.95
CA ARG A 191 19.73 1.65 -28.15
C ARG A 191 18.99 2.98 -27.94
N THR A 192 18.31 3.13 -26.81
CA THR A 192 17.56 4.34 -26.44
C THR A 192 18.48 5.57 -26.34
N LEU A 193 19.59 5.46 -25.60
CA LEU A 193 20.56 6.55 -25.45
C LEU A 193 21.17 6.94 -26.80
N ALA A 194 21.50 5.96 -27.63
CA ALA A 194 22.07 6.22 -28.94
C ALA A 194 21.05 6.79 -29.94
N GLY A 195 19.78 6.42 -29.83
CA GLY A 195 18.67 7.02 -30.56
C GLY A 195 18.58 8.52 -30.30
N TYR A 196 18.55 8.91 -29.02
CA TYR A 196 18.63 10.33 -28.63
C TYR A 196 19.91 10.98 -29.13
N ALA A 197 21.08 10.35 -28.96
CA ALA A 197 22.37 10.90 -29.38
C ALA A 197 22.43 11.24 -30.88
N ARG A 198 21.66 10.53 -31.73
CA ARG A 198 21.58 10.79 -33.17
C ARG A 198 20.36 11.62 -33.57
N HIS A 199 19.48 11.98 -32.63
CA HIS A 199 18.19 12.54 -32.94
C HIS A 199 18.32 13.91 -33.63
N PRO A 200 17.60 14.18 -34.74
CA PRO A 200 17.78 15.43 -35.48
C PRO A 200 17.46 16.69 -34.66
N ASN A 201 16.58 16.61 -33.65
CA ASN A 201 16.32 17.76 -32.77
C ASN A 201 17.48 18.12 -31.82
N LEU A 202 18.55 17.32 -31.78
CA LEU A 202 19.77 17.65 -31.06
C LEU A 202 20.84 18.11 -32.07
N ALA A 203 21.21 19.40 -32.01
CA ALA A 203 22.33 19.94 -32.78
C ALA A 203 23.66 19.37 -32.32
N GLY A 204 23.81 19.18 -31.01
CA GLY A 204 25.00 18.63 -30.40
C GLY A 204 24.65 17.85 -29.15
N VAL A 205 25.55 16.94 -28.78
CA VAL A 205 25.35 15.98 -27.70
C VAL A 205 26.61 15.86 -26.85
N LEU A 206 26.41 15.86 -25.54
CA LEU A 206 27.43 15.54 -24.55
C LEU A 206 27.01 14.28 -23.79
N ILE A 207 27.77 13.20 -23.88
CA ILE A 207 27.53 11.97 -23.09
C ILE A 207 28.45 11.98 -21.87
N VAL A 208 27.88 11.89 -20.68
CA VAL A 208 28.63 11.90 -19.42
C VAL A 208 28.46 10.58 -18.70
N GLY A 209 29.57 9.94 -18.37
CA GLY A 209 29.63 8.74 -17.52
C GLY A 209 30.45 8.94 -16.27
N LEU A 210 30.38 7.98 -15.35
CA LEU A 210 31.15 8.04 -14.11
C LEU A 210 32.60 7.59 -14.35
N GLY A 211 32.77 6.43 -14.99
CA GLY A 211 34.05 5.77 -15.29
C GLY A 211 34.14 4.33 -14.76
N CYS A 212 33.29 3.94 -13.81
CA CYS A 212 33.27 2.59 -13.24
C CYS A 212 31.92 1.87 -13.37
N GLU A 213 30.96 2.45 -14.08
CA GLU A 213 29.67 1.82 -14.37
C GLU A 213 29.81 0.56 -15.25
N ARG A 214 28.76 -0.26 -15.30
CA ARG A 214 28.67 -1.35 -16.28
C ARG A 214 28.48 -0.80 -17.70
N ASN A 215 27.68 0.25 -17.87
CA ASN A 215 27.45 0.90 -19.16
C ASN A 215 28.51 1.96 -19.47
N GLN A 216 29.75 1.51 -19.64
CA GLN A 216 30.88 2.38 -19.96
C GLN A 216 30.60 3.20 -21.21
N VAL A 217 30.96 4.50 -21.18
CA VAL A 217 30.75 5.42 -22.30
C VAL A 217 31.44 4.90 -23.56
N ALA A 218 32.68 4.41 -23.44
CA ALA A 218 33.42 3.85 -24.56
C ALA A 218 32.71 2.64 -25.21
N ASP A 219 32.13 1.76 -24.39
CA ASP A 219 31.39 0.58 -24.87
C ASP A 219 30.05 0.97 -25.50
N LEU A 220 29.34 1.95 -24.92
CA LEU A 220 28.14 2.52 -25.53
C LEU A 220 28.46 3.11 -26.91
N MET A 221 29.53 3.91 -27.00
CA MET A 221 29.95 4.52 -28.25
C MET A 221 30.31 3.46 -29.29
N THR A 222 31.09 2.46 -28.91
CA THR A 222 31.54 1.39 -29.82
C THR A 222 30.38 0.49 -30.25
N SER A 223 29.59 -0.03 -29.30
CA SER A 223 28.49 -0.96 -29.58
C SER A 223 27.38 -0.34 -30.43
N GLN A 224 27.22 0.98 -30.35
CA GLN A 224 26.23 1.70 -31.14
C GLN A 224 26.87 2.38 -32.36
N GLY A 225 28.19 2.39 -32.53
CA GLY A 225 28.86 3.05 -33.65
C GLY A 225 28.75 4.59 -33.62
N LEU A 226 28.71 5.19 -32.43
CA LEU A 226 28.79 6.64 -32.23
C LEU A 226 30.26 7.10 -32.29
N LYS A 227 30.50 8.32 -32.78
CA LYS A 227 31.84 8.91 -32.91
C LYS A 227 31.89 10.30 -32.31
N THR A 228 32.99 10.62 -31.61
CA THR A 228 33.24 11.98 -31.12
C THR A 228 33.57 12.92 -32.28
N GLY A 229 33.30 14.21 -32.09
CA GLY A 229 33.52 15.26 -33.08
C GLY A 229 33.12 16.63 -32.54
N ASN A 230 33.04 17.63 -33.41
CA ASN A 230 32.78 19.02 -32.98
C ASN A 230 31.47 19.18 -32.20
N LEU A 231 30.44 18.39 -32.53
CA LEU A 231 29.10 18.43 -31.92
C LEU A 231 28.76 17.16 -31.12
N MET A 232 29.70 16.24 -30.93
CA MET A 232 29.51 15.02 -30.13
C MET A 232 30.71 14.83 -29.22
N HIS A 233 30.51 15.06 -27.93
CA HIS A 233 31.58 14.97 -26.93
C HIS A 233 31.23 13.94 -25.86
N THR A 234 32.26 13.37 -25.24
CA THR A 234 32.13 12.43 -24.13
C THR A 234 32.96 12.91 -22.96
N LEU A 235 32.42 12.82 -21.75
CA LEU A 235 33.17 13.05 -20.52
C LEU A 235 33.02 11.86 -19.58
N VAL A 236 34.12 11.47 -18.96
CA VAL A 236 34.15 10.47 -17.89
C VAL A 236 34.56 11.19 -16.62
N MET A 237 33.68 11.18 -15.61
CA MET A 237 33.85 12.00 -14.42
C MET A 237 35.13 11.67 -13.66
N GLN A 238 35.48 10.40 -13.55
CA GLN A 238 36.71 9.94 -12.88
C GLN A 238 37.97 10.41 -13.61
N ASP A 239 37.96 10.42 -14.94
CA ASP A 239 39.09 10.90 -15.76
C ASP A 239 39.20 12.43 -15.75
N THR A 240 38.06 13.12 -15.64
CA THR A 240 37.98 14.59 -15.66
C THR A 240 38.34 15.22 -14.31
N GLY A 241 38.50 14.43 -13.24
CA GLY A 241 38.84 14.93 -11.90
C GLY A 241 37.64 15.16 -10.98
N GLY A 242 36.52 14.48 -11.21
CA GLY A 242 35.34 14.48 -10.34
C GLY A 242 34.25 15.47 -10.71
N THR A 243 33.24 15.60 -9.85
CA THR A 243 31.96 16.28 -10.15
C THR A 243 32.12 17.73 -10.62
N ARG A 244 32.82 18.59 -9.87
CA ARG A 244 32.95 20.01 -10.22
C ARG A 244 33.72 20.22 -11.52
N ALA A 245 34.88 19.56 -11.66
CA ALA A 245 35.70 19.64 -12.86
C ALA A 245 34.92 19.14 -14.10
N THR A 246 34.10 18.10 -13.95
CA THR A 246 33.25 17.62 -15.04
C THR A 246 32.14 18.59 -15.40
N ILE A 247 31.54 19.28 -14.42
CA ILE A 247 30.55 20.34 -14.69
C ILE A 247 31.20 21.48 -15.47
N GLU A 248 32.36 21.96 -15.04
CA GLU A 248 33.11 23.04 -15.72
C GLU A 248 33.52 22.62 -17.14
N ALA A 249 34.06 21.40 -17.31
CA ALA A 249 34.40 20.85 -18.61
C ALA A 249 33.17 20.68 -19.53
N GLY A 250 32.04 20.24 -18.97
CA GLY A 250 30.78 20.09 -19.67
C GLY A 250 30.21 21.43 -20.15
N ILE A 251 30.23 22.46 -19.28
CA ILE A 251 29.86 23.83 -19.65
C ILE A 251 30.76 24.32 -20.80
N ALA A 252 32.08 24.17 -20.67
CA ALA A 252 33.02 24.59 -21.70
C ALA A 252 32.82 23.85 -23.03
N ALA A 253 32.50 22.55 -22.99
CA ALA A 253 32.20 21.76 -24.18
C ALA A 253 30.94 22.27 -24.88
N ILE A 254 29.87 22.55 -24.15
CA ILE A 254 28.61 23.06 -24.74
C ILE A 254 28.80 24.48 -25.26
N GLN A 255 29.53 25.36 -24.57
CA GLN A 255 29.86 26.71 -25.06
C GLN A 255 30.56 26.67 -26.43
N LYS A 256 31.39 25.65 -26.70
CA LYS A 256 32.02 25.45 -28.01
C LYS A 256 31.05 24.95 -29.08
N MET A 257 29.98 24.25 -28.69
CA MET A 257 28.95 23.77 -29.63
C MET A 257 27.94 24.87 -30.01
N LEU A 258 27.67 25.82 -29.11
CA LEU A 258 26.61 26.82 -29.27
C LEU A 258 26.72 27.67 -30.56
N PRO A 259 27.90 28.17 -30.99
CA PRO A 259 28.00 28.92 -32.25
C PRO A 259 27.55 28.10 -33.46
N ALA A 260 28.09 26.89 -33.61
CA ALA A 260 27.74 26.01 -34.74
C ALA A 260 26.27 25.57 -34.70
N ALA A 261 25.69 25.37 -33.50
CA ALA A 261 24.27 25.08 -33.37
C ALA A 261 23.39 26.29 -33.74
N ASN A 262 23.86 27.51 -33.44
CA ASN A 262 23.15 28.76 -33.70
C ASN A 262 23.24 29.23 -35.15
N ASP A 263 24.28 28.87 -35.89
CA ASP A 263 24.45 29.25 -37.30
C ASP A 263 23.39 28.62 -38.22
N ILE A 264 22.69 27.58 -37.75
CA ILE A 264 21.69 26.87 -38.56
C ILE A 264 20.33 27.55 -38.40
N VAL A 265 19.79 28.03 -39.53
CA VAL A 265 18.47 28.65 -39.61
C VAL A 265 17.43 27.71 -40.20
N ARG A 266 16.17 27.91 -39.83
CA ARG A 266 15.03 27.19 -40.42
C ARG A 266 14.88 27.56 -41.90
N ARG A 267 14.49 26.59 -42.72
CA ARG A 267 14.16 26.80 -44.14
C ARG A 267 12.96 25.95 -44.57
N PRO A 268 12.21 26.35 -45.62
CA PRO A 268 11.13 25.54 -46.15
C PRO A 268 11.64 24.17 -46.62
N VAL A 269 11.04 23.11 -46.10
CA VAL A 269 11.31 21.71 -46.46
C VAL A 269 10.00 20.92 -46.50
N SER A 270 9.98 19.81 -47.23
CA SER A 270 8.77 19.01 -47.38
C SER A 270 8.31 18.40 -46.05
N ALA A 271 6.99 18.31 -45.87
CA ALA A 271 6.35 17.60 -44.76
C ALA A 271 6.71 16.11 -44.72
N SER A 272 7.29 15.54 -45.79
CA SER A 272 7.80 14.17 -45.79
C SER A 272 8.89 13.89 -44.75
N HIS A 273 9.52 14.93 -44.21
CA HIS A 273 10.52 14.79 -43.14
C HIS A 273 9.91 14.77 -41.72
N ILE A 274 8.60 14.92 -41.58
CA ILE A 274 7.92 14.87 -40.28
C ILE A 274 7.68 13.40 -39.91
N LYS A 275 8.13 13.03 -38.71
CA LYS A 275 7.89 11.73 -38.08
C LYS A 275 7.21 11.95 -36.75
N ILE A 276 5.97 11.46 -36.60
CA ILE A 276 5.13 11.74 -35.44
C ILE A 276 4.95 10.49 -34.61
N GLY A 277 5.30 10.56 -33.33
CA GLY A 277 4.89 9.61 -32.30
C GLY A 277 3.43 9.85 -31.90
N LEU A 278 2.65 8.77 -31.86
CA LEU A 278 1.23 8.81 -31.48
C LEU A 278 1.09 8.19 -30.10
N GLU A 279 0.53 8.96 -29.17
CA GLU A 279 0.41 8.56 -27.77
C GLU A 279 -0.99 8.84 -27.23
N CYS A 280 -1.45 8.03 -26.29
CA CYS A 280 -2.73 8.23 -25.62
C CYS A 280 -2.55 8.19 -24.10
N GLY A 281 -2.84 9.31 -23.42
CA GLY A 281 -2.83 9.33 -21.96
C GLY A 281 -4.12 8.80 -21.33
N GLY A 282 -4.74 9.63 -20.50
CA GLY A 282 -6.01 9.28 -19.84
C GLY A 282 -7.20 9.24 -20.81
N SER A 283 -7.38 8.12 -21.52
CA SER A 283 -8.53 7.90 -22.41
C SER A 283 -9.86 7.86 -21.65
N ASP A 284 -10.90 8.42 -22.28
CA ASP A 284 -12.31 8.35 -21.86
C ASP A 284 -13.19 7.72 -22.97
N GLY A 285 -14.50 7.64 -22.74
CA GLY A 285 -15.47 7.09 -23.68
C GLY A 285 -15.61 7.89 -24.97
N PHE A 286 -15.12 9.13 -25.00
CA PHE A 286 -15.13 10.02 -26.17
C PHE A 286 -13.86 9.93 -27.02
N SER A 287 -12.74 9.48 -26.45
CA SER A 287 -11.43 9.48 -27.12
C SER A 287 -11.44 8.74 -28.46
N GLY A 288 -12.12 7.58 -28.51
CA GLY A 288 -12.32 6.81 -29.75
C GLY A 288 -13.33 7.41 -30.74
N ILE A 289 -14.08 8.44 -30.36
CA ILE A 289 -15.10 9.12 -31.18
C ILE A 289 -14.54 10.41 -31.79
N THR A 290 -13.66 11.11 -31.06
CA THR A 290 -13.18 12.45 -31.42
C THR A 290 -11.68 12.48 -31.71
N ALA A 291 -10.85 12.62 -30.68
CA ALA A 291 -9.43 12.93 -30.80
C ALA A 291 -8.66 11.85 -31.56
N ASN A 292 -8.91 10.57 -31.28
CA ASN A 292 -8.18 9.48 -31.93
C ASN A 292 -8.51 9.34 -33.43
N PRO A 293 -9.78 9.28 -33.87
CA PRO A 293 -10.09 9.25 -35.30
C PRO A 293 -9.72 10.54 -36.03
N ALA A 294 -9.83 11.72 -35.41
CA ALA A 294 -9.37 12.97 -36.01
C ALA A 294 -7.85 13.00 -36.19
N LEU A 295 -7.10 12.52 -35.20
CA LEU A 295 -5.65 12.33 -35.33
C LEU A 295 -5.33 11.32 -36.43
N GLY A 296 -6.09 10.23 -36.54
CA GLY A 296 -5.96 9.26 -37.63
C GLY A 296 -6.16 9.89 -39.01
N ALA A 297 -7.17 10.74 -39.19
CA ALA A 297 -7.38 11.49 -40.43
C ALA A 297 -6.21 12.44 -40.74
N ALA A 298 -5.65 13.11 -39.73
CA ALA A 298 -4.45 13.93 -39.88
C ALA A 298 -3.21 13.09 -40.26
N MET A 299 -3.08 11.87 -39.72
CA MET A 299 -1.99 10.96 -40.09
C MET A 299 -2.12 10.46 -41.52
N ASP A 300 -3.33 10.21 -42.02
CA ASP A 300 -3.54 9.87 -43.43
C ASP A 300 -3.09 11.01 -44.36
N LEU A 301 -3.40 12.28 -44.00
CA LEU A 301 -2.89 13.45 -44.73
C LEU A 301 -1.37 13.53 -44.69
N LEU A 302 -0.76 13.35 -43.52
CA LEU A 302 0.69 13.34 -43.35
C LEU A 302 1.36 12.26 -44.22
N VAL A 303 0.81 11.04 -44.21
CA VAL A 303 1.33 9.92 -45.00
C VAL A 303 1.19 10.18 -46.51
N ARG A 304 0.09 10.79 -46.98
CA ARG A 304 -0.04 11.22 -48.39
C ARG A 304 1.01 12.26 -48.78
N HIS A 305 1.45 13.09 -47.85
CA HIS A 305 2.57 14.01 -48.03
C HIS A 305 3.96 13.36 -47.83
N GLY A 306 4.02 12.04 -47.66
CA GLY A 306 5.26 11.27 -47.51
C GLY A 306 5.84 11.25 -46.10
N GLY A 307 5.12 11.75 -45.10
CA GLY A 307 5.53 11.73 -43.70
C GLY A 307 5.33 10.37 -43.03
N THR A 308 5.66 10.28 -41.74
CA THR A 308 5.62 9.02 -40.98
C THR A 308 4.77 9.16 -39.71
N ALA A 309 3.86 8.21 -39.50
CA ALA A 309 3.04 8.10 -38.30
C ALA A 309 3.42 6.84 -37.53
N ILE A 310 3.75 6.99 -36.24
CA ILE A 310 4.33 5.94 -35.40
C ILE A 310 3.33 5.61 -34.28
N LEU A 311 2.60 4.52 -34.43
CA LEU A 311 1.75 3.99 -33.36
C LEU A 311 2.57 3.06 -32.46
N SER A 312 2.29 3.09 -31.16
CA SER A 312 2.98 2.25 -30.18
C SER A 312 1.97 1.63 -29.21
N GLU A 313 2.27 1.58 -27.91
CA GLU A 313 1.36 1.10 -26.87
C GLU A 313 0.87 -0.34 -27.15
N THR A 314 1.80 -1.29 -27.29
CA THR A 314 1.50 -2.68 -27.69
C THR A 314 0.41 -3.36 -26.85
N PRO A 315 0.37 -3.22 -25.52
CA PRO A 315 -0.74 -3.74 -24.72
C PRO A 315 -2.11 -3.13 -25.06
N GLU A 316 -2.13 -1.95 -25.67
CA GLU A 316 -3.36 -1.22 -26.02
C GLU A 316 -3.91 -1.57 -27.40
N ILE A 317 -3.27 -2.43 -28.18
CA ILE A 317 -3.87 -2.95 -29.42
C ILE A 317 -4.39 -4.39 -29.29
N HIS A 318 -4.27 -4.96 -28.08
CA HIS A 318 -4.76 -6.31 -27.78
C HIS A 318 -6.29 -6.40 -27.98
N GLY A 319 -6.72 -7.40 -28.73
CA GLY A 319 -8.13 -7.64 -29.09
C GLY A 319 -8.59 -6.92 -30.37
N VAL A 320 -7.76 -6.04 -30.94
CA VAL A 320 -8.02 -5.32 -32.20
C VAL A 320 -6.87 -5.41 -33.19
N GLU A 321 -5.87 -6.27 -32.94
CA GLU A 321 -4.70 -6.46 -33.79
C GLU A 321 -5.06 -6.78 -35.24
N THR A 322 -6.18 -7.48 -35.46
CA THR A 322 -6.73 -7.74 -36.80
C THR A 322 -7.01 -6.48 -37.63
N MET A 323 -7.32 -5.35 -37.00
CA MET A 323 -7.46 -4.06 -37.70
C MET A 323 -6.13 -3.57 -38.31
N LEU A 324 -5.00 -4.01 -37.74
CA LEU A 324 -3.66 -3.65 -38.20
C LEU A 324 -3.11 -4.72 -39.14
N THR A 325 -3.22 -6.01 -38.81
CA THR A 325 -2.70 -7.11 -39.64
C THR A 325 -3.36 -7.16 -41.01
N ARG A 326 -4.67 -6.88 -41.11
CA ARG A 326 -5.39 -6.86 -42.39
C ARG A 326 -4.91 -5.76 -43.34
N ARG A 327 -4.28 -4.71 -42.80
CA ARG A 327 -3.72 -3.60 -43.57
C ARG A 327 -2.18 -3.62 -43.59
N ALA A 328 -1.55 -4.70 -43.13
CA ALA A 328 -0.12 -4.90 -43.27
C ALA A 328 0.23 -5.09 -44.75
N VAL A 329 1.26 -4.39 -45.21
CA VAL A 329 1.69 -4.43 -46.63
C VAL A 329 2.17 -5.82 -47.06
N SER A 330 2.53 -6.68 -46.10
CA SER A 330 2.88 -8.07 -46.35
C SER A 330 2.56 -8.95 -45.13
N PRO A 331 2.44 -10.29 -45.32
CA PRO A 331 2.29 -11.22 -44.21
C PRO A 331 3.41 -11.14 -43.18
N GLU A 332 4.65 -10.88 -43.58
CA GLU A 332 5.80 -10.78 -42.68
C GLU A 332 5.67 -9.59 -41.72
N VAL A 333 5.21 -8.44 -42.23
CA VAL A 333 4.94 -7.25 -41.40
C VAL A 333 3.81 -7.53 -40.41
N GLY A 334 2.72 -8.16 -40.88
CA GLY A 334 1.61 -8.56 -40.02
C GLY A 334 2.02 -9.57 -38.95
N GLN A 335 2.85 -10.55 -39.31
CA GLN A 335 3.34 -11.57 -38.39
C GLN A 335 4.26 -10.96 -37.32
N LYS A 336 5.15 -10.01 -37.69
CA LYS A 336 6.01 -9.32 -36.72
C LYS A 336 5.20 -8.60 -35.64
N LEU A 337 4.02 -8.06 -35.96
CA LEU A 337 3.11 -7.47 -34.97
C LEU A 337 2.55 -8.53 -34.01
N LEU A 338 2.07 -9.65 -34.54
CA LEU A 338 1.55 -10.76 -33.72
C LEU A 338 2.63 -11.36 -32.82
N ASP A 339 3.86 -11.47 -33.31
CA ASP A 339 4.99 -11.98 -32.53
C ASP A 339 5.33 -11.06 -31.34
N ARG A 340 5.17 -9.74 -31.49
CA ARG A 340 5.28 -8.80 -30.37
C ARG A 340 4.15 -8.99 -29.36
N LEU A 341 2.91 -9.13 -29.80
CA LEU A 341 1.79 -9.39 -28.89
C LEU A 341 1.98 -10.71 -28.13
N ALA A 342 2.40 -11.77 -28.80
CA ALA A 342 2.72 -13.06 -28.17
C ALA A 342 3.88 -12.94 -27.19
N TRP A 343 4.91 -12.13 -27.50
CA TRP A 343 5.99 -11.83 -26.55
C TRP A 343 5.43 -11.12 -25.31
N TRP A 344 4.56 -10.12 -25.47
CA TRP A 344 3.94 -9.41 -24.35
C TRP A 344 3.02 -10.30 -23.51
N GLU A 345 2.22 -11.17 -24.11
CA GLU A 345 1.39 -12.15 -23.38
C GLU A 345 2.25 -13.07 -22.51
N ASN A 346 3.37 -13.55 -23.05
CA ASN A 346 4.31 -14.39 -22.31
C ASN A 346 5.04 -13.60 -21.22
N TYR A 347 5.56 -12.43 -21.56
CA TYR A 347 6.30 -11.56 -20.66
C TYR A 347 5.44 -11.09 -19.48
N THR A 348 4.14 -10.86 -19.72
CA THR A 348 3.23 -10.29 -18.73
C THR A 348 2.30 -11.28 -18.04
N ARG A 349 2.46 -12.58 -18.32
CA ARG A 349 1.61 -13.65 -17.81
C ARG A 349 1.44 -13.55 -16.29
N GLY A 350 0.20 -13.41 -15.84
CA GLY A 350 -0.15 -13.33 -14.41
C GLY A 350 0.12 -11.99 -13.72
N HIS A 351 0.61 -10.97 -14.45
CA HIS A 351 1.09 -9.72 -13.86
C HIS A 351 0.52 -8.44 -14.51
N ASN A 352 0.08 -8.44 -15.77
CA ASN A 352 -0.51 -7.26 -16.44
C ASN A 352 -2.06 -7.30 -16.47
N GLY A 353 -2.72 -6.23 -16.00
CA GLY A 353 -4.18 -6.11 -16.02
C GLY A 353 -4.82 -5.90 -17.40
N GLN A 354 -4.10 -5.32 -18.37
CA GLN A 354 -4.62 -5.00 -19.71
C GLN A 354 -4.78 -6.24 -20.60
N PHE A 355 -3.83 -7.18 -20.58
CA PHE A 355 -3.98 -8.50 -21.20
C PHE A 355 -4.99 -9.39 -20.48
N ASN A 356 -5.40 -9.04 -19.25
CA ASN A 356 -6.56 -9.63 -18.57
C ASN A 356 -7.88 -8.89 -18.87
N GLY A 357 -7.86 -7.98 -19.85
CA GLY A 357 -9.02 -7.25 -20.34
C GLY A 357 -9.47 -6.05 -19.50
N VAL A 358 -8.72 -5.67 -18.46
CA VAL A 358 -9.08 -4.59 -17.54
C VAL A 358 -8.38 -3.28 -17.95
N VAL A 359 -9.14 -2.19 -18.01
CA VAL A 359 -8.59 -0.83 -18.17
C VAL A 359 -8.43 -0.13 -16.82
N GLY A 360 -7.54 0.86 -16.74
CA GLY A 360 -7.21 1.55 -15.49
C GLY A 360 -8.41 2.26 -14.84
N PRO A 361 -8.41 2.53 -13.52
CA PRO A 361 -9.54 3.15 -12.81
C PRO A 361 -9.99 4.48 -13.41
N GLY A 362 -9.05 5.29 -13.91
CA GLY A 362 -9.36 6.53 -14.62
C GLY A 362 -10.12 6.29 -15.94
N ASN A 363 -9.76 5.26 -16.71
CA ASN A 363 -10.47 4.92 -17.95
C ASN A 363 -11.88 4.39 -17.66
N GLN A 364 -12.03 3.57 -16.61
CA GLN A 364 -13.34 3.06 -16.17
C GLN A 364 -14.25 4.20 -15.71
N GLN A 365 -13.73 5.15 -14.93
CA GLN A 365 -14.45 6.36 -14.58
C GLN A 365 -14.76 7.26 -15.78
N GLY A 366 -13.99 7.14 -16.86
CA GLY A 366 -14.22 7.86 -18.11
C GLY A 366 -15.20 7.16 -19.05
N GLY A 367 -15.76 6.00 -18.67
CA GLY A 367 -16.78 5.29 -19.45
C GLY A 367 -16.29 4.12 -20.30
N LEU A 368 -15.00 3.75 -20.23
CA LEU A 368 -14.47 2.57 -20.93
C LEU A 368 -14.66 1.32 -20.07
N ALA A 369 -15.39 0.32 -20.59
CA ALA A 369 -15.72 -0.86 -19.80
C ALA A 369 -14.57 -1.89 -19.75
N ASN A 370 -13.75 -1.99 -20.79
CA ASN A 370 -12.71 -3.01 -20.91
C ASN A 370 -11.63 -2.63 -21.94
N ILE A 371 -10.62 -3.49 -22.09
CA ILE A 371 -9.48 -3.23 -22.98
C ILE A 371 -9.92 -3.09 -24.45
N PHE A 372 -10.82 -3.95 -24.94
CA PHE A 372 -11.26 -3.93 -26.34
C PHE A 372 -11.83 -2.56 -26.74
N GLU A 373 -12.62 -1.94 -25.88
CA GLU A 373 -13.14 -0.59 -26.14
C GLU A 373 -12.04 0.47 -26.21
N LYS A 374 -11.04 0.38 -25.31
CA LYS A 374 -9.90 1.29 -25.32
C LYS A 374 -9.08 1.07 -26.59
N SER A 375 -8.77 -0.19 -26.89
CA SER A 375 -7.94 -0.61 -28.00
C SER A 375 -8.51 -0.23 -29.35
N LEU A 376 -9.82 -0.36 -29.53
CA LEU A 376 -10.52 0.10 -30.72
C LEU A 376 -10.25 1.59 -30.98
N GLY A 377 -10.34 2.41 -29.93
CA GLY A 377 -9.98 3.83 -30.01
C GLY A 377 -8.49 4.06 -30.23
N SER A 378 -7.61 3.32 -29.54
CA SER A 378 -6.16 3.48 -29.65
C SER A 378 -5.64 3.17 -31.06
N ALA A 379 -6.18 2.15 -31.74
CA ALA A 379 -5.81 1.78 -33.10
C ALA A 379 -6.22 2.82 -34.16
N MET A 380 -7.29 3.59 -33.91
CA MET A 380 -7.76 4.63 -34.86
C MET A 380 -6.76 5.79 -35.02
N LYS A 381 -5.86 6.02 -34.05
CA LYS A 381 -4.82 7.06 -34.13
C LYS A 381 -3.90 6.88 -35.34
N GLY A 382 -3.69 5.63 -35.75
CA GLY A 382 -2.85 5.28 -36.90
C GLY A 382 -3.47 5.59 -38.27
N GLY A 383 -4.73 6.01 -38.31
CA GLY A 383 -5.43 6.33 -39.56
C GLY A 383 -5.83 5.09 -40.36
N THR A 384 -6.02 5.28 -41.66
CA THR A 384 -6.52 4.27 -42.60
C THR A 384 -5.47 3.67 -43.53
N THR A 385 -4.31 4.31 -43.69
CA THR A 385 -3.22 3.88 -44.58
C THR A 385 -2.57 2.53 -44.20
N PRO A 386 -1.89 1.84 -45.14
CA PRO A 386 -1.28 0.53 -44.88
C PRO A 386 -0.16 0.57 -43.83
N LEU A 387 -0.11 -0.46 -42.98
CA LEU A 387 0.98 -0.69 -42.02
C LEU A 387 2.24 -1.16 -42.78
N GLN A 388 3.24 -0.29 -42.82
CA GLN A 388 4.46 -0.45 -43.62
C GLN A 388 5.53 -1.30 -42.92
N ALA A 389 5.66 -1.18 -41.60
CA ALA A 389 6.67 -1.87 -40.81
C ALA A 389 6.31 -1.92 -39.32
N VAL A 390 6.90 -2.91 -38.63
CA VAL A 390 6.85 -3.08 -37.17
C VAL A 390 8.27 -3.04 -36.66
N TYR A 391 8.53 -2.30 -35.58
CA TYR A 391 9.84 -2.07 -34.98
C TYR A 391 9.83 -2.48 -33.50
N GLU A 392 10.99 -2.87 -32.99
CA GLU A 392 11.20 -3.00 -31.54
C GLU A 392 11.34 -1.64 -30.86
N TYR A 393 11.26 -1.62 -29.53
CA TYR A 393 11.45 -0.40 -28.76
C TYR A 393 12.80 0.29 -29.09
N ALA A 394 12.73 1.60 -29.35
CA ALA A 394 13.85 2.47 -29.72
C ALA A 394 14.62 2.06 -30.99
N GLU A 395 14.09 1.16 -31.82
CA GLU A 395 14.70 0.79 -33.10
C GLU A 395 14.55 1.95 -34.13
N PRO A 396 15.62 2.33 -34.86
CA PRO A 396 15.54 3.41 -35.83
C PRO A 396 14.49 3.15 -36.93
N ILE A 397 13.56 4.09 -37.11
CA ILE A 397 12.51 3.97 -38.12
C ILE A 397 13.05 4.41 -39.49
N ASP A 398 13.17 3.46 -40.42
CA ASP A 398 13.74 3.65 -41.75
C ASP A 398 12.69 3.67 -42.89
N ARG A 399 11.45 3.24 -42.62
CA ARG A 399 10.31 3.34 -43.54
C ARG A 399 9.43 4.56 -43.28
N ALA A 400 8.98 5.21 -44.35
CA ALA A 400 7.95 6.24 -44.31
C ALA A 400 6.54 5.62 -44.38
N GLY A 401 5.52 6.39 -44.00
CA GLY A 401 4.13 5.92 -43.92
C GLY A 401 3.68 5.58 -42.50
N PHE A 402 2.64 4.76 -42.38
CA PHE A 402 2.16 4.28 -41.08
C PHE A 402 2.99 3.08 -40.61
N VAL A 403 3.60 3.20 -39.42
CA VAL A 403 4.45 2.17 -38.82
C VAL A 403 4.04 1.92 -37.36
N PHE A 404 4.45 0.76 -36.85
CA PHE A 404 4.25 0.39 -35.45
C PHE A 404 5.59 0.23 -34.74
N MET A 405 5.75 0.79 -33.55
CA MET A 405 6.93 0.59 -32.70
C MET A 405 6.50 0.01 -31.35
N ASP A 406 7.08 -1.12 -30.98
CA ASP A 406 6.80 -1.80 -29.73
C ASP A 406 7.09 -0.92 -28.49
N SER A 407 6.12 -0.81 -27.58
CA SER A 407 6.30 -0.10 -26.30
C SER A 407 5.27 -0.54 -25.25
N PRO A 408 5.55 -0.32 -23.94
CA PRO A 408 4.51 -0.30 -22.92
C PRO A 408 3.52 0.86 -23.17
N GLY A 409 2.37 0.85 -22.50
CA GLY A 409 1.39 1.97 -22.50
C GLY A 409 1.62 3.00 -21.39
N TYR A 410 2.85 3.13 -20.88
CA TYR A 410 3.20 4.17 -19.90
C TYR A 410 3.80 5.37 -20.62
N ASP A 411 3.09 6.50 -20.59
CA ASP A 411 3.30 7.67 -21.44
C ASP A 411 4.78 8.09 -21.59
N PRO A 412 5.56 8.32 -20.50
CA PRO A 412 6.94 8.80 -20.63
C PRO A 412 7.87 7.76 -21.25
N VAL A 413 7.63 6.48 -20.99
CA VAL A 413 8.44 5.38 -21.52
C VAL A 413 8.17 5.18 -23.01
N ALA A 414 6.90 5.16 -23.41
CA ALA A 414 6.51 4.99 -24.80
C ALA A 414 7.04 6.13 -25.68
N VAL A 415 6.82 7.38 -25.26
CA VAL A 415 7.32 8.57 -25.97
C VAL A 415 8.85 8.62 -26.01
N THR A 416 9.54 8.23 -24.93
CA THR A 416 11.01 8.11 -24.95
C THR A 416 11.46 7.13 -26.04
N GLY A 417 10.79 5.99 -26.19
CA GLY A 417 11.06 5.04 -27.26
C GLY A 417 10.82 5.65 -28.65
N GLN A 418 9.69 6.31 -28.86
CA GLN A 418 9.33 6.93 -30.14
C GLN A 418 10.35 7.99 -30.57
N ILE A 419 10.78 8.85 -29.64
CA ILE A 419 11.80 9.86 -29.89
C ILE A 419 13.13 9.19 -30.20
N ALA A 420 13.54 8.17 -29.45
CA ALA A 420 14.77 7.43 -29.73
C ALA A 420 14.76 6.79 -31.13
N SER A 421 13.59 6.33 -31.59
CA SER A 421 13.36 5.78 -32.93
C SER A 421 13.33 6.83 -34.05
N GLY A 422 13.26 8.12 -33.70
CA GLY A 422 13.38 9.25 -34.63
C GLY A 422 12.13 10.14 -34.76
N ALA A 423 11.13 10.01 -33.89
CA ALA A 423 9.99 10.92 -33.85
C ALA A 423 10.44 12.35 -33.52
N ASN A 424 10.27 13.28 -34.46
CA ASN A 424 10.63 14.70 -34.27
C ASN A 424 9.44 15.55 -33.79
N LEU A 425 8.27 14.95 -33.59
CA LEU A 425 7.04 15.53 -33.05
C LEU A 425 6.23 14.44 -32.33
N ILE A 426 5.45 14.81 -31.32
CA ILE A 426 4.53 13.90 -30.62
C ILE A 426 3.11 14.48 -30.67
N CYS A 427 2.13 13.64 -31.02
CA CYS A 427 0.71 13.96 -30.86
C CYS A 427 0.14 13.10 -29.74
N PHE A 428 -0.43 13.77 -28.73
CA PHE A 428 -0.83 13.15 -27.48
C PHE A 428 -2.33 13.36 -27.25
N THR A 429 -3.14 12.32 -27.33
CA THR A 429 -4.58 12.43 -27.08
C THR A 429 -4.92 12.18 -25.61
N THR A 430 -5.94 12.88 -25.10
CA THR A 430 -6.36 12.72 -23.70
C THR A 430 -7.82 13.12 -23.51
N GLY A 431 -8.56 12.34 -22.72
CA GLY A 431 -9.92 12.68 -22.27
C GLY A 431 -9.99 13.13 -20.81
N ARG A 432 -8.90 13.00 -20.06
CA ARG A 432 -8.84 13.31 -18.62
C ARG A 432 -7.88 14.43 -18.25
N GLY A 433 -7.26 15.06 -19.24
CA GLY A 433 -6.32 16.18 -19.06
C GLY A 433 -4.92 15.75 -18.59
N SER A 434 -4.30 14.76 -19.23
CA SER A 434 -2.87 14.49 -19.02
C SER A 434 -2.03 15.73 -19.36
N MET A 435 -1.16 16.13 -18.43
CA MET A 435 -0.27 17.29 -18.55
C MET A 435 1.10 16.87 -19.09
N PHE A 436 1.15 15.92 -20.02
CA PHE A 436 2.40 15.38 -20.54
C PHE A 436 3.12 16.37 -21.47
N GLY A 437 4.45 16.32 -21.50
CA GLY A 437 5.28 17.02 -22.47
C GLY A 437 6.63 16.32 -22.62
N SER A 438 7.30 16.51 -23.77
CA SER A 438 8.59 15.87 -24.04
C SER A 438 9.62 16.84 -24.61
N LYS A 439 10.90 16.47 -24.44
CA LYS A 439 12.06 17.04 -25.13
C LYS A 439 12.88 15.90 -25.73
N PRO A 440 13.56 16.10 -26.87
CA PRO A 440 13.60 17.33 -27.67
C PRO A 440 12.46 17.43 -28.70
N ALA A 441 11.56 16.45 -28.78
CA ALA A 441 10.40 16.49 -29.67
C ALA A 441 9.23 17.21 -28.98
N PRO A 442 8.64 18.25 -29.59
CA PRO A 442 7.51 18.97 -29.00
C PRO A 442 6.23 18.12 -29.02
N THR A 443 5.38 18.30 -28.01
CA THR A 443 4.14 17.52 -27.81
C THR A 443 2.91 18.36 -28.05
N ILE A 444 2.14 18.05 -29.08
CA ILE A 444 0.81 18.63 -29.33
C ILE A 444 -0.22 17.81 -28.56
N LYS A 445 -0.96 18.42 -27.64
CA LYS A 445 -2.00 17.77 -26.84
C LYS A 445 -3.41 18.00 -27.40
N LEU A 446 -4.13 16.91 -27.62
CA LEU A 446 -5.45 16.88 -28.23
C LEU A 446 -6.50 16.43 -27.21
N ALA A 447 -7.41 17.33 -26.87
CA ALA A 447 -8.49 17.06 -25.93
C ALA A 447 -9.67 16.33 -26.59
N SER A 448 -10.14 15.23 -25.99
CA SER A 448 -11.26 14.45 -26.55
C SER A 448 -12.64 15.11 -26.40
N ASN A 449 -12.79 16.07 -25.48
CA ASN A 449 -14.08 16.72 -25.21
C ASN A 449 -13.90 18.19 -24.80
N THR A 450 -14.87 19.02 -25.20
CA THR A 450 -14.84 20.48 -25.00
C THR A 450 -14.88 20.90 -23.53
N PRO A 451 -15.67 20.27 -22.63
CA PRO A 451 -15.65 20.61 -21.21
C PRO A 451 -14.26 20.42 -20.57
N MET A 452 -13.54 19.36 -20.94
CA MET A 452 -12.18 19.13 -20.46
C MET A 452 -11.21 20.15 -21.05
N PHE A 453 -11.28 20.41 -22.35
CA PHE A 453 -10.46 21.44 -23.00
C PHE A 453 -10.58 22.79 -22.29
N ARG A 454 -11.80 23.27 -22.04
CA ARG A 454 -12.03 24.57 -21.37
C ARG A 454 -11.50 24.61 -19.94
N ARG A 455 -11.46 23.47 -19.23
CA ARG A 455 -10.91 23.40 -17.87
C ARG A 455 -9.38 23.44 -17.86
N PHE A 456 -8.74 22.96 -18.92
CA PHE A 456 -7.28 22.83 -19.03
C PHE A 456 -6.75 23.56 -20.27
N GLU A 457 -7.29 24.74 -20.56
CA GLU A 457 -6.98 25.50 -21.79
C GLU A 457 -5.51 25.94 -21.86
N GLU A 458 -4.87 26.13 -20.70
CA GLU A 458 -3.43 26.43 -20.62
C GLU A 458 -2.56 25.22 -20.93
N ASP A 459 -3.09 23.99 -20.79
CA ASP A 459 -2.38 22.75 -21.06
C ASP A 459 -2.70 22.17 -22.44
N MET A 460 -3.88 22.42 -23.02
CA MET A 460 -4.34 21.73 -24.24
C MET A 460 -4.13 22.58 -25.50
N ASP A 461 -3.55 21.99 -26.55
CA ASP A 461 -3.30 22.68 -27.81
C ASP A 461 -4.53 22.67 -28.73
N ILE A 462 -5.28 21.57 -28.79
CA ILE A 462 -6.40 21.40 -29.72
C ILE A 462 -7.64 20.80 -29.03
N ASN A 463 -8.81 21.41 -29.27
CA ASN A 463 -10.10 20.89 -28.83
C ASN A 463 -10.76 19.99 -29.90
N CYS A 464 -10.62 18.67 -29.78
CA CYS A 464 -11.32 17.72 -30.66
C CYS A 464 -12.78 17.48 -30.23
N GLY A 465 -13.20 17.99 -29.07
CA GLY A 465 -14.59 17.91 -28.59
C GLY A 465 -15.60 18.59 -29.50
N ARG A 466 -15.13 19.52 -30.36
CA ARG A 466 -15.92 20.20 -31.40
C ARG A 466 -16.62 19.24 -32.36
N ILE A 467 -16.13 17.99 -32.47
CA ILE A 467 -16.81 16.92 -33.21
C ILE A 467 -18.12 16.51 -32.51
N LEU A 468 -18.10 16.33 -31.19
CA LEU A 468 -19.30 15.99 -30.40
C LEU A 468 -20.30 17.15 -30.34
N ASP A 469 -19.78 18.38 -30.41
CA ASP A 469 -20.58 19.61 -30.43
C ASP A 469 -21.23 19.85 -31.80
N GLY A 470 -20.86 19.08 -32.83
CA GLY A 470 -21.37 19.19 -34.20
C GLY A 470 -20.79 20.37 -34.99
N GLU A 471 -19.71 20.99 -34.51
CA GLU A 471 -19.06 22.13 -35.18
C GLU A 471 -18.08 21.71 -36.29
N ARG A 472 -17.60 20.47 -36.23
CA ARG A 472 -16.59 19.89 -37.12
C ARG A 472 -16.86 18.41 -37.36
N SER A 473 -16.60 17.95 -38.58
CA SER A 473 -16.44 16.53 -38.89
C SER A 473 -15.07 16.01 -38.44
N VAL A 474 -14.90 14.69 -38.47
CA VAL A 474 -13.60 14.05 -38.19
C VAL A 474 -12.55 14.47 -39.23
N GLU A 475 -12.94 14.58 -40.50
CA GLU A 475 -12.09 14.96 -41.61
C GLU A 475 -11.64 16.42 -41.50
N GLU A 476 -12.57 17.34 -41.21
CA GLU A 476 -12.24 18.75 -40.98
C GLU A 476 -11.34 18.93 -39.75
N MET A 477 -11.60 18.20 -38.66
CA MET A 477 -10.72 18.21 -37.49
C MET A 477 -9.34 17.63 -37.82
N GLY A 478 -9.26 16.60 -38.67
CA GLY A 478 -8.01 16.06 -39.17
C GLY A 478 -7.19 17.08 -39.96
N GLN A 479 -7.85 17.90 -40.78
CA GLN A 479 -7.21 19.02 -41.47
C GLN A 479 -6.71 20.08 -40.47
N ASP A 480 -7.52 20.48 -39.49
CA ASP A 480 -7.14 21.43 -38.43
C ASP A 480 -5.88 20.94 -37.66
N ILE A 481 -5.82 19.65 -37.33
CA ILE A 481 -4.67 19.01 -36.66
C ILE A 481 -3.44 18.99 -37.59
N PHE A 482 -3.60 18.61 -38.85
CA PHE A 482 -2.49 18.57 -39.82
C PHE A 482 -1.86 19.95 -40.03
N GLU A 483 -2.67 21.00 -40.13
CA GLU A 483 -2.16 22.38 -40.22
C GLU A 483 -1.43 22.80 -38.94
N HIS A 484 -1.95 22.43 -37.77
CA HIS A 484 -1.28 22.70 -36.50
C HIS A 484 0.08 21.98 -36.43
N ILE A 485 0.16 20.73 -36.86
CA ILE A 485 1.42 19.98 -36.98
C ILE A 485 2.45 20.74 -37.81
N LEU A 486 2.07 21.27 -38.99
CA LEU A 486 2.98 22.04 -39.84
C LEU A 486 3.50 23.32 -39.17
N ARG A 487 2.65 24.02 -38.41
CA ARG A 487 3.06 25.23 -37.67
C ARG A 487 3.97 24.89 -36.49
N THR A 488 3.65 23.85 -35.71
CA THR A 488 4.51 23.38 -34.62
C THR A 488 5.87 22.90 -35.16
N ALA A 489 5.88 22.15 -36.25
CA ALA A 489 7.11 21.73 -36.94
C ALA A 489 7.96 22.94 -37.38
N SER A 490 7.29 24.02 -37.81
CA SER A 490 7.89 25.28 -38.23
C SER A 490 8.43 26.14 -37.09
N GLY A 491 8.19 25.78 -35.83
CA GLY A 491 8.71 26.46 -34.64
C GLY A 491 7.66 27.07 -33.71
N GLU A 492 6.36 26.95 -34.02
CA GLU A 492 5.32 27.33 -33.06
C GLU A 492 5.44 26.46 -31.80
N ARG A 493 5.47 27.10 -30.61
CA ARG A 493 5.63 26.42 -29.32
C ARG A 493 4.30 25.85 -28.87
N THR A 494 4.31 24.58 -28.49
CA THR A 494 3.17 23.90 -27.85
C THR A 494 2.95 24.41 -26.44
N LYS A 495 1.76 24.18 -25.88
CA LYS A 495 1.45 24.48 -24.48
C LYS A 495 2.45 23.83 -23.50
N SER A 496 2.85 22.58 -23.75
CA SER A 496 3.90 21.92 -22.93
C SER A 496 5.22 22.67 -22.93
N GLU A 497 5.64 23.18 -24.09
CA GLU A 497 6.91 23.90 -24.19
C GLU A 497 6.84 25.26 -23.50
N LEU A 498 5.70 25.94 -23.57
CA LEU A 498 5.47 27.20 -22.86
C LEU A 498 5.51 26.99 -21.34
N LEU A 499 5.01 25.86 -20.86
CA LEU A 499 5.03 25.46 -19.45
C LEU A 499 6.37 24.86 -19.00
N GLY A 500 7.32 24.64 -19.93
CA GLY A 500 8.64 24.10 -19.61
C GLY A 500 8.67 22.58 -19.36
N LEU A 501 7.62 21.84 -19.74
CA LEU A 501 7.54 20.39 -19.56
C LEU A 501 8.53 19.64 -20.47
N GLY A 502 8.95 18.44 -20.06
CA GLY A 502 9.88 17.58 -20.80
C GLY A 502 11.25 17.35 -20.14
N ASP A 503 11.53 17.98 -19.00
CA ASP A 503 12.80 17.80 -18.24
C ASP A 503 12.81 16.57 -17.33
N HIS A 504 11.65 15.98 -17.07
CA HIS A 504 11.49 14.82 -16.18
C HIS A 504 10.86 13.62 -16.88
N GLU A 505 10.43 13.79 -18.13
CA GLU A 505 9.66 12.83 -18.91
C GLU A 505 10.52 11.95 -19.81
N PHE A 506 11.84 12.15 -19.81
CA PHE A 506 12.79 11.19 -20.39
C PHE A 506 12.96 9.99 -19.45
N VAL A 507 12.30 8.89 -19.80
CA VAL A 507 12.28 7.65 -19.01
C VAL A 507 12.57 6.46 -19.93
N PRO A 508 13.84 6.03 -20.06
CA PRO A 508 14.17 4.82 -20.79
C PRO A 508 13.43 3.61 -20.22
N TRP A 509 13.00 2.68 -21.08
CA TRP A 509 12.27 1.51 -20.61
C TRP A 509 13.14 0.62 -19.72
N HIS A 510 12.81 0.57 -18.44
CA HIS A 510 13.27 -0.48 -17.56
C HIS A 510 12.42 -1.72 -17.82
N MET A 511 12.99 -2.77 -18.42
CA MET A 511 12.24 -3.99 -18.76
C MET A 511 11.69 -4.65 -17.48
N GLY A 512 10.49 -4.21 -17.12
CA GLY A 512 9.57 -4.64 -16.09
C GLY A 512 8.15 -4.34 -16.58
N ILE A 513 7.16 -4.95 -15.94
CA ILE A 513 5.75 -4.68 -16.23
C ILE A 513 5.40 -3.39 -15.50
N ASP A 514 5.71 -2.26 -16.12
CA ASP A 514 5.38 -0.94 -15.59
C ASP A 514 3.94 -0.56 -15.93
N THR A 515 3.02 -1.50 -15.73
CA THR A 515 1.61 -1.16 -15.58
C THR A 515 1.43 -0.79 -14.13
N SER A 516 1.14 0.47 -13.87
CA SER A 516 0.54 0.83 -12.60
C SER A 516 -0.60 -0.18 -12.30
N GLN A 517 -0.43 -0.92 -11.21
CA GLN A 517 -1.45 -1.66 -10.43
C GLN A 517 -1.50 -3.19 -10.59
N GLY A 518 -1.21 -3.87 -9.48
CA GLY A 518 -1.39 -5.32 -9.31
C GLY A 518 -2.87 -5.73 -9.31
N GLY A 519 -3.12 -6.98 -9.71
CA GLY A 519 -4.46 -7.57 -9.86
C GLY A 519 -5.33 -7.59 -8.59
N PRO A 520 -6.60 -8.04 -8.69
CA PRO A 520 -7.51 -8.10 -7.54
C PRO A 520 -6.91 -8.95 -6.43
N ARG A 521 -7.09 -8.52 -5.19
CA ARG A 521 -6.59 -9.25 -4.01
C ARG A 521 -7.11 -10.68 -4.06
N SER A 522 -6.22 -11.66 -3.87
CA SER A 522 -6.64 -12.99 -3.51
C SER A 522 -7.51 -12.94 -2.23
N LYS A 523 -8.28 -14.00 -1.98
CA LYS A 523 -9.18 -14.11 -0.83
C LYS A 523 -8.67 -15.10 0.22
N VAL A 524 -7.36 -15.36 0.25
CA VAL A 524 -6.79 -16.43 1.10
C VAL A 524 -7.01 -16.13 2.57
N ARG A 525 -6.91 -14.87 3.01
CA ARG A 525 -7.16 -14.54 4.43
C ARG A 525 -8.56 -14.97 4.87
N TRP A 526 -9.58 -14.85 4.01
CA TRP A 526 -10.93 -15.31 4.32
C TRP A 526 -11.07 -16.83 4.33
N VAL A 527 -10.25 -17.57 3.57
CA VAL A 527 -10.14 -19.03 3.69
C VAL A 527 -9.56 -19.40 5.07
N VAL A 528 -8.55 -18.67 5.54
CA VAL A 528 -7.99 -18.84 6.90
C VAL A 528 -9.05 -18.59 7.96
N ALA A 529 -9.86 -17.54 7.83
CA ALA A 529 -11.00 -17.29 8.73
C ALA A 529 -11.99 -18.46 8.76
N GLY A 530 -12.29 -19.06 7.61
CA GLY A 530 -13.15 -20.24 7.50
C GLY A 530 -12.56 -21.47 8.20
N LEU A 531 -11.25 -21.69 8.11
CA LEU A 531 -10.58 -22.77 8.84
C LEU A 531 -10.65 -22.56 10.36
N MET A 532 -10.39 -21.34 10.84
CA MET A 532 -10.52 -20.98 12.25
C MET A 532 -11.95 -21.22 12.76
N TRP A 533 -12.94 -20.77 11.99
CA TRP A 533 -14.36 -20.99 12.29
C TRP A 533 -14.72 -22.47 12.39
N ALA A 534 -14.26 -23.30 11.44
CA ALA A 534 -14.50 -24.73 11.44
C ALA A 534 -13.88 -25.43 12.65
N ALA A 535 -12.67 -25.03 13.07
CA ALA A 535 -12.03 -25.56 14.28
C ALA A 535 -12.88 -25.28 15.54
N ILE A 536 -13.39 -24.06 15.68
CA ILE A 536 -14.25 -23.69 16.82
C ILE A 536 -15.61 -24.39 16.76
N ALA A 537 -16.18 -24.61 15.57
CA ALA A 537 -17.42 -25.38 15.44
C ALA A 537 -17.24 -26.85 15.87
N ILE A 538 -16.15 -27.51 15.40
CA ILE A 538 -15.80 -28.89 15.80
C ILE A 538 -15.58 -28.97 17.31
N ASN A 539 -14.82 -28.03 17.86
CA ASN A 539 -14.58 -27.91 19.30
C ASN A 539 -15.89 -27.93 20.12
N TYR A 540 -16.91 -27.17 19.71
CA TYR A 540 -18.18 -27.16 20.44
C TYR A 540 -19.03 -28.41 20.21
N ILE A 541 -18.92 -29.09 19.06
CA ILE A 541 -19.53 -30.41 18.84
C ILE A 541 -18.94 -31.44 19.81
N ASP A 542 -17.61 -31.45 19.97
CA ASP A 542 -16.88 -32.36 20.86
C ASP A 542 -17.20 -32.11 22.35
N ARG A 543 -17.58 -30.88 22.71
CA ARG A 543 -18.10 -30.59 24.05
C ARG A 543 -19.49 -31.17 24.29
N THR A 544 -20.36 -31.09 23.29
CA THR A 544 -21.77 -31.48 23.39
C THR A 544 -22.00 -32.99 23.27
N VAL A 545 -21.11 -33.73 22.60
CA VAL A 545 -21.29 -35.19 22.42
C VAL A 545 -21.42 -35.94 23.74
N LEU A 546 -20.67 -35.53 24.78
CA LEU A 546 -20.74 -36.18 26.08
C LEU A 546 -22.11 -36.01 26.75
N SER A 547 -22.71 -34.81 26.69
CA SER A 547 -23.99 -34.56 27.35
C SER A 547 -25.14 -35.35 26.70
N ALA A 548 -25.12 -35.51 25.38
CA ALA A 548 -26.09 -36.33 24.66
C ALA A 548 -25.88 -37.83 24.90
N ALA A 549 -24.62 -38.29 24.99
CA ALA A 549 -24.29 -39.69 25.24
C ALA A 549 -24.45 -40.12 26.71
N ALA A 550 -24.57 -39.16 27.65
CA ALA A 550 -24.56 -39.41 29.09
C ALA A 550 -25.48 -40.55 29.57
N PRO A 551 -26.75 -40.64 29.13
CA PRO A 551 -27.64 -41.71 29.60
C PRO A 551 -27.15 -43.11 29.21
N HIS A 552 -26.54 -43.24 28.03
CA HIS A 552 -26.00 -44.51 27.53
C HIS A 552 -24.74 -44.93 28.30
N ILE A 553 -23.84 -43.97 28.55
CA ILE A 553 -22.61 -44.18 29.32
C ILE A 553 -22.92 -44.54 30.78
N GLN A 554 -23.84 -43.82 31.41
CA GLN A 554 -24.28 -44.10 32.78
C GLN A 554 -24.88 -45.50 32.90
N LYS A 555 -25.67 -45.91 31.91
CA LYS A 555 -26.26 -47.25 31.88
C LYS A 555 -25.21 -48.34 31.71
N GLU A 556 -24.21 -48.15 30.85
CA GLU A 556 -23.16 -49.15 30.57
C GLU A 556 -22.17 -49.32 31.73
N PHE A 557 -21.72 -48.21 32.33
CA PHE A 557 -20.72 -48.26 33.41
C PHE A 557 -21.31 -48.14 34.82
N HIS A 558 -22.63 -48.16 34.95
CA HIS A 558 -23.36 -48.02 36.21
C HIS A 558 -22.94 -46.78 37.02
N LEU A 559 -22.66 -45.67 36.32
CA LEU A 559 -22.20 -44.44 36.96
C LEU A 559 -23.35 -43.72 37.66
N SER A 560 -23.11 -43.27 38.88
CA SER A 560 -24.01 -42.37 39.59
C SER A 560 -24.13 -41.02 38.87
N ALA A 561 -25.21 -40.28 39.16
CA ALA A 561 -25.36 -38.91 38.67
C ALA A 561 -24.22 -37.99 39.14
N VAL A 562 -23.69 -38.22 40.35
CA VAL A 562 -22.56 -37.48 40.92
C VAL A 562 -21.28 -37.74 40.11
N GLU A 563 -20.96 -39.02 39.84
CA GLU A 563 -19.81 -39.40 39.03
C GLU A 563 -19.91 -38.82 37.61
N MET A 564 -21.08 -38.90 36.97
CA MET A 564 -21.25 -38.28 35.66
C MET A 564 -21.05 -36.76 35.69
N GLY A 565 -21.50 -36.09 36.76
CA GLY A 565 -21.21 -34.67 36.99
C GLY A 565 -19.71 -34.37 37.07
N VAL A 566 -18.92 -35.24 37.71
CA VAL A 566 -17.45 -35.13 37.73
C VAL A 566 -16.87 -35.31 36.31
N VAL A 567 -17.33 -36.29 35.54
CA VAL A 567 -16.87 -36.48 34.14
C VAL A 567 -17.16 -35.26 33.28
N MET A 568 -18.35 -34.67 33.41
CA MET A 568 -18.74 -33.45 32.67
C MET A 568 -17.86 -32.25 33.02
N SER A 569 -17.54 -32.08 34.31
CA SER A 569 -16.77 -30.94 34.81
C SER A 569 -15.26 -31.07 34.63
N ALA A 570 -14.72 -32.30 34.52
CA ALA A 570 -13.29 -32.58 34.39
C ALA A 570 -12.61 -31.84 33.21
N PHE A 571 -13.34 -31.62 32.12
CA PHE A 571 -12.90 -30.83 30.98
C PHE A 571 -12.53 -29.38 31.37
N PHE A 572 -13.36 -28.74 32.18
CA PHE A 572 -13.20 -27.32 32.52
C PHE A 572 -11.98 -27.06 33.41
N TRP A 573 -11.53 -28.06 34.17
CA TRP A 573 -10.37 -27.95 35.06
C TRP A 573 -9.09 -27.65 34.27
N SER A 574 -8.81 -28.45 33.24
CA SER A 574 -7.64 -28.26 32.38
C SER A 574 -7.85 -27.10 31.41
N TYR A 575 -9.06 -26.95 30.85
CA TYR A 575 -9.35 -25.92 29.86
C TYR A 575 -9.11 -24.50 30.41
N ALA A 576 -9.65 -24.16 31.59
CA ALA A 576 -9.51 -22.81 32.14
C ALA A 576 -8.06 -22.48 32.53
N LEU A 577 -7.35 -23.45 33.10
CA LEU A 577 -5.98 -23.29 33.61
C LEU A 577 -4.95 -23.15 32.48
N LEU A 578 -5.16 -23.84 31.35
CA LEU A 578 -4.14 -23.99 30.31
C LEU A 578 -4.23 -22.99 29.15
N GLN A 579 -5.21 -22.08 29.12
CA GLN A 579 -5.28 -21.11 28.01
C GLN A 579 -4.13 -20.11 27.98
N LEU A 580 -3.72 -19.57 29.14
CA LEU A 580 -2.54 -18.71 29.23
C LEU A 580 -1.27 -19.45 28.77
N PRO A 581 -0.93 -20.65 29.30
CA PRO A 581 0.16 -21.47 28.77
C PRO A 581 0.06 -21.72 27.25
N ALA A 582 -1.11 -22.06 26.73
CA ALA A 582 -1.30 -22.29 25.31
C ALA A 582 -1.07 -21.03 24.47
N GLY A 583 -1.50 -19.86 24.95
CA GLY A 583 -1.20 -18.56 24.34
C GLY A 583 0.30 -18.24 24.31
N ILE A 584 1.02 -18.50 25.41
CA ILE A 584 2.48 -18.35 25.47
C ILE A 584 3.17 -19.28 24.46
N LEU A 585 2.72 -20.54 24.37
CA LEU A 585 3.24 -21.50 23.40
C LEU A 585 2.97 -21.04 21.96
N ALA A 586 1.78 -20.51 21.67
CA ALA A 586 1.40 -20.04 20.34
C ALA A 586 2.27 -18.86 19.89
N ASP A 587 2.53 -17.88 20.76
CA ASP A 587 3.42 -16.76 20.44
C ASP A 587 4.89 -17.21 20.32
N ARG A 588 5.29 -18.27 21.06
CA ARG A 588 6.67 -18.80 21.05
C ARG A 588 6.98 -19.71 19.85
N PHE A 589 6.07 -20.61 19.50
CA PHE A 589 6.29 -21.68 18.52
C PHE A 589 5.53 -21.49 17.21
N GLY A 590 4.62 -20.51 17.16
CA GLY A 590 3.80 -20.19 16.02
C GLY A 590 2.38 -20.77 16.10
N GLN A 591 1.40 -20.02 15.61
CA GLN A 591 -0.01 -20.38 15.69
C GLN A 591 -0.34 -21.57 14.79
N LYS A 592 0.36 -21.76 13.67
CA LYS A 592 0.18 -22.95 12.81
C LYS A 592 0.39 -24.22 13.61
N LYS A 593 1.51 -24.29 14.33
CA LYS A 593 1.88 -25.49 15.08
C LYS A 593 0.95 -25.69 16.26
N VAL A 594 0.76 -24.66 17.08
CA VAL A 594 -0.02 -24.81 18.32
C VAL A 594 -1.48 -25.11 18.05
N LEU A 595 -2.14 -24.41 17.11
CA LEU A 595 -3.53 -24.73 16.75
C LEU A 595 -3.66 -26.11 16.09
N GLY A 596 -2.74 -26.45 15.17
CA GLY A 596 -2.77 -27.73 14.48
C GLY A 596 -2.59 -28.93 15.42
N PHE A 597 -1.66 -28.82 16.38
CA PHE A 597 -1.48 -29.84 17.42
C PHE A 597 -2.64 -29.88 18.42
N ALA A 598 -3.17 -28.71 18.83
CA ALA A 598 -4.33 -28.63 19.71
C ALA A 598 -5.53 -29.39 19.11
N VAL A 599 -5.86 -29.11 17.84
CA VAL A 599 -7.00 -29.75 17.16
C VAL A 599 -6.79 -31.25 17.07
N LEU A 600 -5.63 -31.70 16.61
CA LEU A 600 -5.32 -33.13 16.55
C LEU A 600 -5.41 -33.79 17.93
N TRP A 601 -4.87 -33.15 18.96
CA TRP A 601 -4.86 -33.67 20.33
C TRP A 601 -6.28 -33.87 20.88
N TRP A 602 -7.12 -32.83 20.83
CA TRP A 602 -8.46 -32.94 21.39
C TRP A 602 -9.31 -33.90 20.56
N SER A 603 -9.11 -33.94 19.24
CA SER A 603 -9.86 -34.84 18.34
C SER A 603 -9.55 -36.30 18.61
N VAL A 604 -8.27 -36.63 18.86
CA VAL A 604 -7.85 -37.97 19.29
C VAL A 604 -8.43 -38.29 20.67
N ALA A 605 -8.39 -37.35 21.63
CA ALA A 605 -9.00 -37.56 22.95
C ALA A 605 -10.53 -37.80 22.86
N THR A 606 -11.24 -37.07 21.98
CA THR A 606 -12.66 -37.30 21.69
C THR A 606 -12.86 -38.70 21.13
N ALA A 607 -12.13 -39.10 20.10
CA ALA A 607 -12.28 -40.42 19.49
C ALA A 607 -11.99 -41.56 20.49
N LEU A 608 -10.93 -41.41 21.29
CA LEU A 608 -10.57 -42.37 22.34
C LEU A 608 -11.60 -42.43 23.48
N THR A 609 -12.46 -41.42 23.65
CA THR A 609 -13.57 -41.49 24.62
C THR A 609 -14.53 -42.61 24.29
N GLY A 610 -14.71 -42.97 23.01
CA GLY A 610 -15.46 -44.17 22.62
C GLY A 610 -14.82 -45.49 23.06
N LEU A 611 -13.55 -45.49 23.46
CA LEU A 611 -12.84 -46.66 24.01
C LEU A 611 -12.73 -46.61 25.54
N ALA A 612 -13.38 -45.65 26.20
CA ALA A 612 -13.39 -45.59 27.65
C ALA A 612 -14.02 -46.85 28.25
N ASN A 613 -13.51 -47.28 29.41
CA ASN A 613 -13.89 -48.53 30.08
C ASN A 613 -14.41 -48.31 31.51
N GLY A 614 -14.69 -47.06 31.90
CA GLY A 614 -15.24 -46.71 33.20
C GLY A 614 -14.98 -45.27 33.61
N PHE A 615 -15.31 -44.95 34.86
CA PHE A 615 -15.24 -43.59 35.41
C PHE A 615 -13.87 -42.91 35.23
N LYS A 616 -12.77 -43.58 35.62
CA LYS A 616 -11.43 -42.99 35.61
C LYS A 616 -10.92 -42.68 34.20
N SER A 617 -11.17 -43.57 33.24
CA SER A 617 -10.77 -43.36 31.85
C SER A 617 -11.58 -42.22 31.21
N LEU A 618 -12.87 -42.11 31.51
CA LEU A 618 -13.69 -40.97 31.09
C LEU A 618 -13.17 -39.64 31.65
N VAL A 619 -12.87 -39.57 32.95
CA VAL A 619 -12.30 -38.34 33.57
C VAL A 619 -10.97 -37.98 32.91
N GLY A 620 -10.06 -38.96 32.72
CA GLY A 620 -8.76 -38.74 32.10
C GLY A 620 -8.87 -38.21 30.66
N LEU A 621 -9.78 -38.77 29.86
CA LEU A 621 -10.00 -38.33 28.47
C LEU A 621 -10.65 -36.95 28.39
N ARG A 622 -11.49 -36.58 29.37
CA ARG A 622 -12.06 -35.23 29.46
C ARG A 622 -11.02 -34.19 29.88
N VAL A 623 -10.11 -34.54 30.79
CA VAL A 623 -8.95 -33.69 31.09
C VAL A 623 -8.08 -33.52 29.85
N ALA A 624 -7.80 -34.61 29.12
CA ALA A 624 -7.03 -34.58 27.88
C ALA A 624 -7.69 -33.70 26.79
N LEU A 625 -9.01 -33.79 26.64
CA LEU A 625 -9.78 -32.91 25.77
C LEU A 625 -9.56 -31.43 26.14
N GLY A 626 -9.71 -31.09 27.43
CA GLY A 626 -9.53 -29.72 27.91
C GLY A 626 -8.11 -29.16 27.71
N ILE A 627 -7.09 -30.02 27.79
CA ILE A 627 -5.69 -29.64 27.46
C ILE A 627 -5.57 -29.20 26.00
N GLY A 628 -6.12 -29.98 25.06
CA GLY A 628 -6.05 -29.65 23.64
C GLY A 628 -6.85 -28.41 23.29
N GLU A 629 -8.11 -28.36 23.73
CA GLU A 629 -9.02 -27.26 23.37
C GLU A 629 -8.57 -25.88 23.89
N ALA A 630 -7.76 -25.84 24.96
CA ALA A 630 -7.25 -24.59 25.54
C ALA A 630 -6.45 -23.73 24.52
N GLY A 631 -5.88 -24.33 23.47
CA GLY A 631 -5.13 -23.63 22.43
C GLY A 631 -5.96 -23.00 21.32
N ALA A 632 -7.26 -23.30 21.22
CA ALA A 632 -8.08 -22.93 20.07
C ALA A 632 -8.29 -21.40 19.94
N TYR A 633 -8.80 -20.78 21.00
CA TYR A 633 -9.08 -19.35 21.04
C TYR A 633 -7.82 -18.46 21.07
N PRO A 634 -6.80 -18.74 21.91
CA PRO A 634 -5.57 -17.97 21.91
C PRO A 634 -4.88 -17.94 20.55
N SER A 635 -4.78 -19.09 19.87
CA SER A 635 -4.17 -19.17 18.54
C SER A 635 -4.99 -18.42 17.49
N SER A 636 -6.32 -18.50 17.54
CA SER A 636 -7.21 -17.78 16.61
C SER A 636 -7.07 -16.26 16.72
N ALA A 637 -6.95 -15.74 17.94
CA ALA A 637 -6.66 -14.33 18.17
C ALA A 637 -5.26 -13.94 17.66
N GLY A 638 -4.25 -14.79 17.87
CA GLY A 638 -2.90 -14.58 17.32
C GLY A 638 -2.88 -14.50 15.79
N ILE A 639 -3.58 -15.41 15.12
CA ILE A 639 -3.73 -15.42 13.65
C ILE A 639 -4.42 -14.13 13.19
N THR A 640 -5.48 -13.70 13.87
CA THR A 640 -6.17 -12.43 13.59
C THR A 640 -5.20 -11.24 13.61
N GLY A 641 -4.28 -11.22 14.57
CA GLY A 641 -3.27 -10.16 14.69
C GLY A 641 -2.28 -10.10 13.52
N ARG A 642 -1.99 -11.23 12.85
CA ARG A 642 -0.97 -11.34 11.79
C ARG A 642 -1.53 -11.44 10.36
N TRP A 643 -2.73 -11.95 10.18
CA TRP A 643 -3.33 -12.19 8.86
C TRP A 643 -4.35 -11.14 8.43
N PHE A 644 -4.77 -10.27 9.37
CA PHE A 644 -5.84 -9.30 9.11
C PHE A 644 -5.44 -7.88 9.54
N PRO A 645 -5.65 -6.88 8.66
CA PRO A 645 -5.43 -5.49 8.99
C PRO A 645 -6.44 -5.00 10.02
N LYS A 646 -6.15 -3.89 10.72
CA LYS A 646 -7.00 -3.35 11.80
C LYS A 646 -8.47 -3.13 11.40
N GLN A 647 -8.69 -2.79 10.15
CA GLN A 647 -10.00 -2.54 9.55
C GLN A 647 -10.81 -3.81 9.28
N GLU A 648 -10.27 -5.01 9.56
CA GLU A 648 -10.96 -6.29 9.34
C GLU A 648 -11.00 -7.16 10.62
N ARG A 649 -10.43 -6.69 11.74
CA ARG A 649 -10.21 -7.49 12.96
C ARG A 649 -11.49 -7.85 13.70
N ALA A 650 -12.47 -6.95 13.82
CA ALA A 650 -13.72 -7.29 14.50
C ALA A 650 -14.58 -8.23 13.67
N THR A 651 -14.52 -8.12 12.34
CA THR A 651 -15.22 -9.02 11.42
C THR A 651 -14.67 -10.43 11.53
N VAL A 652 -13.36 -10.63 11.42
CA VAL A 652 -12.78 -11.97 11.55
C VAL A 652 -12.96 -12.55 12.97
N ALA A 653 -12.87 -11.70 14.00
CA ALA A 653 -13.14 -12.11 15.38
C ALA A 653 -14.57 -12.65 15.56
N ALA A 654 -15.55 -11.91 15.03
CA ALA A 654 -16.94 -12.34 15.01
C ALA A 654 -17.14 -13.62 14.20
N ILE A 655 -16.48 -13.75 13.04
CA ILE A 655 -16.56 -14.95 12.21
C ILE A 655 -16.10 -16.14 13.01
N PHE A 656 -14.86 -16.19 13.51
CA PHE A 656 -14.39 -17.41 14.17
C PHE A 656 -15.16 -17.74 15.46
N ASP A 657 -15.56 -16.75 16.26
CA ASP A 657 -16.30 -17.00 17.52
C ASP A 657 -17.74 -17.44 17.26
N SER A 658 -18.35 -17.04 16.14
CA SER A 658 -19.69 -17.51 15.75
C SER A 658 -19.74 -19.03 15.53
N GLY A 659 -18.60 -19.67 15.25
CA GLY A 659 -18.48 -21.13 15.12
C GLY A 659 -18.94 -21.88 16.37
N SER A 660 -18.75 -21.29 17.55
CA SER A 660 -19.19 -21.90 18.82
C SER A 660 -20.72 -22.03 18.91
N LYS A 661 -21.44 -21.04 18.38
CA LYS A 661 -22.91 -21.02 18.38
C LYS A 661 -23.45 -22.00 17.36
N LEU A 662 -22.90 -22.00 16.14
CA LEU A 662 -23.30 -23.01 15.14
C LEU A 662 -23.02 -24.43 15.65
N GLY A 663 -21.79 -24.66 16.15
CA GLY A 663 -21.39 -25.95 16.71
C GLY A 663 -22.40 -26.42 17.75
N SER A 664 -22.73 -25.58 18.73
CA SER A 664 -23.72 -25.91 19.76
C SER A 664 -25.14 -26.15 19.22
N THR A 665 -25.60 -25.36 18.25
CA THR A 665 -26.95 -25.46 17.67
C THR A 665 -27.12 -26.73 16.83
N VAL A 666 -26.10 -27.10 16.05
CA VAL A 666 -26.15 -28.26 15.15
C VAL A 666 -25.73 -29.56 15.86
N ALA A 667 -24.93 -29.46 16.91
CA ALA A 667 -24.41 -30.60 17.65
C ALA A 667 -25.51 -31.56 18.14
N LEU A 668 -26.52 -31.06 18.85
CA LEU A 668 -27.53 -31.92 19.47
C LEU A 668 -28.32 -32.75 18.43
N PRO A 669 -28.90 -32.18 17.35
CA PRO A 669 -29.54 -32.97 16.31
C PRO A 669 -28.60 -33.97 15.64
N LEU A 670 -27.37 -33.54 15.32
CA LEU A 670 -26.36 -34.38 14.67
C LEU A 670 -25.98 -35.59 15.55
N ILE A 671 -25.67 -35.33 16.82
CA ILE A 671 -25.26 -36.36 17.78
C ILE A 671 -26.43 -37.29 18.11
N ALA A 672 -27.65 -36.76 18.27
CA ALA A 672 -28.82 -37.61 18.49
C ALA A 672 -29.07 -38.55 17.32
N TRP A 673 -28.93 -38.07 16.08
CA TRP A 673 -29.01 -38.90 14.89
C TRP A 673 -27.91 -39.98 14.87
N LEU A 674 -26.67 -39.63 15.20
CA LEU A 674 -25.57 -40.60 15.31
C LEU A 674 -25.80 -41.65 16.39
N LEU A 675 -26.34 -41.28 17.56
CA LEU A 675 -26.67 -42.19 18.68
C LEU A 675 -27.85 -43.11 18.39
N VAL A 676 -28.70 -42.78 17.41
CA VAL A 676 -29.79 -43.65 16.96
C VAL A 676 -29.29 -44.62 15.89
N MET A 677 -28.48 -44.12 14.95
CA MET A 677 -27.92 -44.93 13.87
C MET A 677 -26.80 -45.87 14.34
N PHE A 678 -26.07 -45.45 15.38
CA PHE A 678 -24.92 -46.13 15.95
C PHE A 678 -24.97 -46.03 17.48
N ASP A 679 -24.02 -46.65 18.18
CA ASP A 679 -23.90 -46.46 19.62
C ASP A 679 -23.09 -45.20 19.99
N TRP A 680 -22.98 -44.94 21.29
CA TRP A 680 -22.21 -43.80 21.79
C TRP A 680 -20.71 -43.90 21.48
N LYS A 681 -20.14 -45.10 21.38
CA LYS A 681 -18.71 -45.31 21.13
C LYS A 681 -18.36 -44.86 19.70
N ILE A 682 -19.14 -45.31 18.72
CA ILE A 682 -18.97 -44.90 17.32
C ILE A 682 -19.24 -43.40 17.17
N THR A 683 -20.21 -42.85 17.90
CA THR A 683 -20.51 -41.42 17.87
C THR A 683 -19.29 -40.57 18.24
N PHE A 684 -18.56 -40.92 19.31
CA PHE A 684 -17.30 -40.25 19.69
C PHE A 684 -16.19 -40.44 18.64
N ALA A 685 -16.09 -41.63 18.04
CA ALA A 685 -15.11 -41.90 16.98
C ALA A 685 -15.37 -41.02 15.74
N VAL A 686 -16.64 -40.85 15.35
CA VAL A 686 -17.04 -40.01 14.20
C VAL A 686 -16.77 -38.53 14.49
N THR A 687 -17.19 -38.00 15.65
CA THR A 687 -16.97 -36.58 15.98
C THR A 687 -15.48 -36.26 16.11
N GLY A 688 -14.70 -37.13 16.77
CA GLY A 688 -13.23 -36.99 16.81
C GLY A 688 -12.59 -37.11 15.41
N GLY A 689 -13.12 -37.96 14.54
CA GLY A 689 -12.66 -38.09 13.15
C GLY A 689 -12.75 -36.78 12.35
N LEU A 690 -13.80 -35.97 12.57
CA LEU A 690 -13.96 -34.67 11.91
C LEU A 690 -12.78 -33.72 12.17
N GLY A 691 -12.34 -33.65 13.42
CA GLY A 691 -11.20 -32.80 13.80
C GLY A 691 -9.85 -33.35 13.33
N ILE A 692 -9.68 -34.66 13.22
CA ILE A 692 -8.49 -35.27 12.60
C ILE A 692 -8.39 -34.89 11.12
N VAL A 693 -9.50 -34.98 10.37
CA VAL A 693 -9.56 -34.55 8.96
C VAL A 693 -9.26 -33.06 8.84
N TRP A 694 -9.85 -32.24 9.72
CA TRP A 694 -9.55 -30.81 9.76
C TRP A 694 -8.05 -30.55 10.00
N ALA A 695 -7.41 -31.28 10.91
CA ALA A 695 -5.99 -31.11 11.21
C ALA A 695 -5.12 -31.39 9.97
N VAL A 696 -5.43 -32.46 9.21
CA VAL A 696 -4.73 -32.76 7.94
C VAL A 696 -4.86 -31.60 6.95
N VAL A 697 -6.06 -31.06 6.77
CA VAL A 697 -6.31 -29.90 5.89
C VAL A 697 -5.54 -28.67 6.38
N TRP A 698 -5.55 -28.40 7.69
CA TRP A 698 -4.84 -27.28 8.29
C TRP A 698 -3.34 -27.32 8.02
N TRP A 699 -2.70 -28.47 8.22
CA TRP A 699 -1.26 -28.64 8.00
C TRP A 699 -0.87 -28.46 6.53
N ALA A 700 -1.74 -28.89 5.61
CA ALA A 700 -1.55 -28.75 4.17
C ALA A 700 -1.75 -27.31 3.67
N VAL A 701 -2.82 -26.64 4.11
CA VAL A 701 -3.26 -25.35 3.57
C VAL A 701 -2.64 -24.17 4.30
N PHE A 702 -2.74 -24.09 5.62
CA PHE A 702 -2.34 -22.90 6.37
C PHE A 702 -0.82 -22.73 6.42
N LYS A 703 -0.35 -21.47 6.43
CA LYS A 703 1.05 -21.09 6.63
C LYS A 703 1.14 -20.08 7.78
N GLU A 704 2.27 -20.05 8.47
CA GLU A 704 2.45 -19.19 9.64
C GLU A 704 2.30 -17.71 9.29
N THR A 705 2.88 -17.29 8.17
CA THR A 705 2.86 -15.92 7.68
C THR A 705 2.22 -15.84 6.29
N PRO A 706 1.56 -14.72 5.96
CA PRO A 706 0.94 -14.53 4.64
C PRO A 706 1.98 -14.54 3.51
N GLU A 707 3.20 -14.06 3.75
CA GLU A 707 4.32 -14.06 2.80
C GLU A 707 4.70 -15.49 2.37
N ALA A 708 4.61 -16.47 3.28
CA ALA A 708 4.97 -17.85 3.00
C ALA A 708 3.87 -18.64 2.26
N HIS A 709 2.70 -18.04 2.04
CA HIS A 709 1.55 -18.71 1.47
C HIS A 709 1.44 -18.50 -0.04
N LYS A 710 1.70 -19.56 -0.83
CA LYS A 710 1.74 -19.52 -2.31
C LYS A 710 0.47 -18.96 -2.98
N GLY A 711 -0.69 -19.11 -2.34
CA GLY A 711 -1.96 -18.58 -2.85
C GLY A 711 -2.21 -17.08 -2.57
N VAL A 712 -1.39 -16.44 -1.73
CA VAL A 712 -1.50 -15.00 -1.43
C VAL A 712 -0.78 -14.24 -2.53
N ASN A 713 -1.51 -13.43 -3.30
CA ASN A 713 -0.92 -12.57 -4.32
C ASN A 713 -0.38 -11.27 -3.72
N ALA A 714 0.47 -10.57 -4.48
CA ALA A 714 1.13 -9.34 -4.03
C ALA A 714 0.13 -8.24 -3.59
N ALA A 715 -1.05 -8.17 -4.20
CA ALA A 715 -2.08 -7.20 -3.84
C ALA A 715 -2.75 -7.51 -2.48
N GLU A 716 -3.03 -8.79 -2.18
CA GLU A 716 -3.51 -9.22 -0.87
C GLU A 716 -2.42 -9.02 0.19
N LEU A 717 -1.17 -9.38 -0.11
CA LEU A 717 -0.04 -9.21 0.79
C LEU A 717 0.17 -7.73 1.15
N ALA A 718 0.20 -6.84 0.15
CA ALA A 718 0.34 -5.40 0.36
C ALA A 718 -0.85 -4.78 1.12
N HIS A 719 -2.06 -5.35 1.01
CA HIS A 719 -3.21 -4.93 1.82
C HIS A 719 -3.04 -5.33 3.29
N ILE A 720 -2.61 -6.57 3.54
CA ILE A 720 -2.34 -7.06 4.89
C ILE A 720 -1.21 -6.23 5.51
N GLN A 721 -0.08 -6.09 4.83
CA GLN A 721 1.09 -5.36 5.32
C GLN A 721 0.83 -3.87 5.58
N ARG A 722 0.08 -3.17 4.72
CA ARG A 722 -0.31 -1.76 4.95
C ARG A 722 -1.13 -1.56 6.23
N GLY A 723 -1.92 -2.56 6.63
CA GLY A 723 -2.74 -2.49 7.82
C GLY A 723 -2.11 -3.08 9.08
N LEU A 724 -0.91 -3.65 8.97
CA LEU A 724 -0.12 -4.16 10.07
C LEU A 724 1.03 -3.20 10.42
N PRO A 725 1.43 -3.12 11.69
CA PRO A 725 2.72 -2.50 12.03
C PRO A 725 3.87 -3.31 11.38
N PRO A 726 4.98 -2.67 10.98
CA PRO A 726 6.12 -3.36 10.40
C PRO A 726 6.57 -4.49 11.35
N ALA A 727 6.75 -5.69 10.80
CA ALA A 727 7.18 -6.85 11.55
C ALA A 727 8.54 -6.57 12.22
N ARG A 728 8.64 -6.85 13.52
CA ARG A 728 9.89 -6.73 14.30
C ARG A 728 10.30 -8.14 14.70
N GLU A 729 11.29 -8.69 14.01
CA GLU A 729 11.81 -10.04 14.29
C GLU A 729 12.53 -10.12 15.66
N ASP A 730 12.97 -8.97 16.22
CA ASP A 730 13.82 -8.91 17.43
C ASP A 730 13.19 -8.22 18.66
N GLU A 731 11.86 -8.19 18.81
CA GLU A 731 11.27 -7.62 20.03
C GLU A 731 11.52 -8.51 21.27
N PRO A 732 12.02 -7.95 22.39
CA PRO A 732 12.23 -8.72 23.61
C PRO A 732 10.91 -9.29 24.13
N LYS A 733 10.89 -10.60 24.37
CA LYS A 733 9.71 -11.33 24.86
C LYS A 733 9.21 -10.70 26.15
N VAL A 734 7.94 -10.27 26.15
CA VAL A 734 7.32 -9.68 27.33
C VAL A 734 6.88 -10.82 28.26
N PRO A 735 7.39 -10.90 29.50
CA PRO A 735 6.89 -11.87 30.45
C PRO A 735 5.42 -11.59 30.77
N TRP A 736 4.59 -12.63 30.82
CA TRP A 736 3.13 -12.51 31.03
C TRP A 736 2.79 -11.75 32.32
N THR A 737 3.64 -11.82 33.34
CA THR A 737 3.48 -11.09 34.61
C THR A 737 3.45 -9.58 34.42
N LYS A 738 4.16 -9.04 33.43
CA LYS A 738 4.10 -7.61 33.08
C LYS A 738 2.75 -7.22 32.46
N LEU A 739 2.00 -8.14 31.88
CA LEU A 739 0.65 -7.82 31.39
C LEU A 739 -0.29 -7.41 32.53
N LEU A 740 -0.06 -7.94 33.73
CA LEU A 740 -0.87 -7.63 34.92
C LEU A 740 -0.69 -6.20 35.43
N THR A 741 0.32 -5.46 34.99
CA THR A 741 0.48 -4.05 35.37
C THR A 741 -0.36 -3.11 34.50
N HIS A 742 -0.93 -3.59 33.39
CA HIS A 742 -1.66 -2.77 32.45
C HIS A 742 -3.16 -2.72 32.75
N ARG A 743 -3.69 -1.51 32.97
CA ARG A 743 -5.13 -1.27 33.23
C ARG A 743 -6.06 -1.85 32.16
N ASN A 744 -5.66 -1.80 30.88
CA ASN A 744 -6.51 -2.28 29.77
C ASN A 744 -6.65 -3.80 29.82
N ILE A 745 -5.63 -4.52 30.30
CA ILE A 745 -5.69 -5.99 30.48
C ILE A 745 -6.71 -6.33 31.57
N TRP A 746 -6.69 -5.63 32.71
CA TRP A 746 -7.70 -5.81 33.75
C TRP A 746 -9.12 -5.48 33.27
N ALA A 747 -9.29 -4.38 32.52
CA ALA A 747 -10.58 -4.05 31.94
C ALA A 747 -11.12 -5.16 31.02
N MET A 748 -10.24 -5.73 30.18
CA MET A 748 -10.59 -6.87 29.32
C MET A 748 -10.97 -8.11 30.13
N CYS A 749 -10.16 -8.50 31.12
CA CYS A 749 -10.39 -9.68 31.95
C CYS A 749 -11.70 -9.59 32.76
N ILE A 750 -11.88 -8.48 33.50
CA ILE A 750 -13.04 -8.28 34.38
C ILE A 750 -14.32 -8.16 33.55
N GLY A 751 -14.28 -7.35 32.50
CA GLY A 751 -15.45 -7.17 31.63
C GLY A 751 -15.85 -8.47 30.94
N PHE A 752 -14.88 -9.26 30.47
CA PHE A 752 -15.19 -10.52 29.80
C PHE A 752 -15.69 -11.59 30.77
N PHE A 753 -15.19 -11.61 32.01
CA PHE A 753 -15.75 -12.44 33.09
C PHE A 753 -17.24 -12.18 33.30
N MET A 754 -17.66 -10.91 33.36
CA MET A 754 -19.07 -10.53 33.55
C MET A 754 -19.93 -10.90 32.33
N ILE A 755 -19.41 -10.71 31.11
CA ILE A 755 -20.07 -11.16 29.87
C ILE A 755 -20.23 -12.68 29.86
N ASN A 756 -19.21 -13.43 30.30
CA ASN A 756 -19.25 -14.88 30.34
C ASN A 756 -20.23 -15.39 31.39
N TYR A 757 -20.24 -14.82 32.60
CA TYR A 757 -21.27 -15.14 33.62
C TYR A 757 -22.68 -15.12 33.02
N ASN A 758 -23.00 -14.04 32.29
CA ASN A 758 -24.28 -13.89 31.62
C ASN A 758 -24.48 -14.92 30.50
N SER A 759 -23.45 -15.17 29.69
CA SER A 759 -23.50 -16.14 28.59
C SER A 759 -23.75 -17.58 29.07
N TYR A 760 -23.18 -17.97 30.22
CA TYR A 760 -23.34 -19.32 30.76
C TYR A 760 -24.75 -19.59 31.29
N PHE A 761 -25.53 -18.56 31.67
CA PHE A 761 -26.95 -18.73 32.00
C PHE A 761 -27.72 -19.37 30.84
N PHE A 762 -27.48 -18.92 29.60
CA PHE A 762 -28.15 -19.44 28.40
C PHE A 762 -27.84 -20.91 28.13
N ILE A 763 -26.68 -21.40 28.61
CA ILE A 763 -26.25 -22.78 28.42
C ILE A 763 -26.75 -23.67 29.57
N THR A 764 -26.75 -23.16 30.79
CA THR A 764 -26.96 -23.96 32.01
C THR A 764 -28.37 -23.88 32.58
N TRP A 765 -28.91 -22.67 32.75
CA TRP A 765 -30.13 -22.43 33.52
C TRP A 765 -31.34 -22.03 32.68
N LEU A 766 -31.13 -21.59 31.44
CA LEU A 766 -32.21 -21.20 30.53
C LEU A 766 -33.28 -22.29 30.33
N PRO A 767 -32.95 -23.57 30.08
CA PRO A 767 -33.95 -24.63 29.99
C PRO A 767 -34.84 -24.72 31.23
N THR A 768 -34.22 -24.75 32.42
CA THR A 768 -34.92 -24.86 33.70
C THR A 768 -35.78 -23.62 33.98
N TYR A 769 -35.30 -22.43 33.64
CA TYR A 769 -36.07 -21.20 33.75
C TYR A 769 -37.35 -21.22 32.87
N LEU A 770 -37.23 -21.67 31.61
CA LEU A 770 -38.37 -21.75 30.70
C LEU A 770 -39.42 -22.77 31.16
N VAL A 771 -38.99 -23.88 31.75
CA VAL A 771 -39.93 -24.88 32.32
C VAL A 771 -40.53 -24.38 33.63
N LYS A 772 -39.70 -24.04 34.61
CA LYS A 772 -40.12 -23.79 36.00
C LYS A 772 -40.81 -22.43 36.17
N GLU A 773 -40.27 -21.38 35.57
CA GLU A 773 -40.78 -20.01 35.75
C GLU A 773 -41.76 -19.61 34.64
N ARG A 774 -41.60 -20.16 33.43
CA ARG A 774 -42.45 -19.83 32.26
C ARG A 774 -43.46 -20.90 31.89
N GLY A 775 -43.48 -22.02 32.61
CA GLY A 775 -44.48 -23.08 32.43
C GLY A 775 -44.45 -23.76 31.06
N MET A 776 -43.33 -23.67 30.32
CA MET A 776 -43.24 -24.29 28.99
C MET A 776 -43.13 -25.82 29.11
N GLY A 777 -43.82 -26.52 28.22
CA GLY A 777 -43.59 -27.95 28.02
C GLY A 777 -42.19 -28.24 27.47
N LEU A 778 -41.69 -29.46 27.68
CA LEU A 778 -40.32 -29.87 27.32
C LEU A 778 -39.97 -29.60 25.85
N MET A 779 -40.87 -29.93 24.92
CA MET A 779 -40.62 -29.75 23.48
C MET A 779 -40.61 -28.27 23.06
N GLN A 780 -41.49 -27.45 23.65
CA GLN A 780 -41.52 -26.02 23.43
C GLN A 780 -40.27 -25.34 24.01
N MET A 781 -39.85 -25.74 25.21
CA MET A 781 -38.62 -25.24 25.83
C MET A 781 -37.39 -25.52 24.95
N GLY A 782 -37.25 -26.73 24.41
CA GLY A 782 -36.09 -27.08 23.57
C GLY A 782 -35.95 -26.17 22.35
N LEU A 783 -37.06 -25.91 21.64
CA LEU A 783 -37.08 -24.97 20.52
C LEU A 783 -36.74 -23.54 20.98
N MET A 784 -37.39 -23.07 22.04
CA MET A 784 -37.25 -21.70 22.54
C MET A 784 -35.88 -21.41 23.15
N ALA A 785 -35.22 -22.40 23.75
CA ALA A 785 -33.86 -22.28 24.29
C ALA A 785 -32.79 -22.20 23.19
N SER A 786 -33.05 -22.75 22.01
CA SER A 786 -32.12 -22.71 20.87
C SER A 786 -32.13 -21.36 20.13
N LEU A 787 -33.27 -20.66 20.15
CA LEU A 787 -33.48 -19.43 19.38
C LEU A 787 -32.50 -18.29 19.75
N PRO A 788 -32.21 -18.00 21.03
CA PRO A 788 -31.22 -16.98 21.39
C PRO A 788 -29.83 -17.26 20.81
N LEU A 789 -29.39 -18.52 20.81
CA LEU A 789 -28.07 -18.89 20.26
C LEU A 789 -28.05 -18.71 18.74
N PHE A 790 -29.07 -19.21 18.04
CA PHE A 790 -29.17 -19.12 16.60
C PHE A 790 -29.21 -17.67 16.09
N VAL A 791 -30.07 -16.82 16.68
CA VAL A 791 -30.17 -15.41 16.30
C VAL A 791 -28.87 -14.67 16.58
N SER A 792 -28.26 -14.92 17.75
CA SER A 792 -27.04 -14.21 18.17
C SER A 792 -25.84 -14.45 17.24
N MET A 793 -25.78 -15.59 16.54
CA MET A 793 -24.72 -15.94 15.59
C MET A 793 -24.66 -14.95 14.41
N PHE A 794 -25.81 -14.64 13.81
CA PHE A 794 -25.87 -13.70 12.68
C PHE A 794 -25.65 -12.25 13.13
N VAL A 795 -26.18 -11.89 14.30
CA VAL A 795 -25.99 -10.56 14.88
C VAL A 795 -24.52 -10.31 15.20
N GLU A 796 -23.79 -11.32 15.67
CA GLU A 796 -22.36 -11.24 15.96
C GLU A 796 -21.53 -10.87 14.72
N VAL A 797 -21.70 -11.61 13.63
CA VAL A 797 -20.98 -11.37 12.37
C VAL A 797 -21.31 -10.00 11.79
N PHE A 798 -22.59 -9.61 11.83
CA PHE A 798 -23.03 -8.28 11.42
C PHE A 798 -22.39 -7.18 12.27
N ALA A 799 -22.34 -7.36 13.59
CA ALA A 799 -21.73 -6.38 14.51
C ALA A 799 -20.22 -6.23 14.28
N GLY A 800 -19.50 -7.33 14.01
CA GLY A 800 -18.10 -7.30 13.62
C GLY A 800 -17.88 -6.47 12.34
N TRP A 801 -18.65 -6.76 11.30
CA TRP A 801 -18.62 -6.03 10.02
C TRP A 801 -18.97 -4.54 10.18
N ALA A 802 -20.01 -4.23 10.97
CA ALA A 802 -20.46 -2.87 11.20
C ALA A 802 -19.41 -2.06 11.99
N SER A 803 -18.79 -2.67 13.01
CA SER A 803 -17.70 -2.07 13.78
C SER A 803 -16.52 -1.70 12.87
N ASP A 804 -16.10 -2.63 12.01
CA ASP A 804 -15.01 -2.40 11.08
C ASP A 804 -15.34 -1.36 9.99
N ARG A 805 -16.59 -1.30 9.50
CA ARG A 805 -17.06 -0.25 8.58
C ARG A 805 -17.05 1.14 9.22
N VAL A 806 -17.48 1.24 10.48
CA VAL A 806 -17.44 2.49 11.25
C VAL A 806 -16.01 2.95 11.44
N TYR A 807 -15.08 2.05 11.80
CA TYR A 807 -13.66 2.39 11.91
C TYR A 807 -13.05 2.79 10.55
N ALA A 808 -13.32 2.04 9.48
CA ALA A 808 -12.82 2.33 8.14
C ALA A 808 -13.33 3.67 7.56
N SER A 809 -14.48 4.16 8.03
CA SER A 809 -15.01 5.48 7.64
C SER A 809 -14.19 6.67 8.15
N GLY A 810 -13.27 6.44 9.10
CA GLY A 810 -12.45 7.50 9.72
C GLY A 810 -13.19 8.38 10.74
N LYS A 811 -14.50 8.17 10.96
CA LYS A 811 -15.33 8.99 11.88
C LYS A 811 -15.01 8.80 13.35
N LEU A 812 -14.62 7.59 13.75
CA LEU A 812 -14.30 7.24 15.14
C LEU A 812 -12.90 6.62 15.21
N SER A 813 -12.20 6.89 16.31
CA SER A 813 -10.94 6.21 16.62
C SER A 813 -11.19 4.72 16.88
N LEU A 814 -10.15 3.88 16.73
CA LEU A 814 -10.28 2.44 16.99
C LEU A 814 -10.84 2.17 18.39
N THR A 815 -10.35 2.85 19.42
CA THR A 815 -10.89 2.73 20.79
C THR A 815 -12.35 3.14 20.85
N ALA A 816 -12.71 4.29 20.27
CA ALA A 816 -14.08 4.79 20.32
C ALA A 816 -15.04 3.82 19.63
N THR A 817 -14.64 3.27 18.48
CA THR A 817 -15.42 2.24 17.78
C THR A 817 -15.57 0.96 18.61
N ARG A 818 -14.47 0.40 19.16
CA ARG A 818 -14.56 -0.82 19.99
C ARG A 818 -15.43 -0.59 21.22
N LYS A 819 -15.27 0.55 21.90
CA LYS A 819 -16.12 0.93 23.05
C LYS A 819 -17.58 1.07 22.64
N LEU A 820 -17.88 1.77 21.55
CA LEU A 820 -19.25 1.98 21.10
C LEU A 820 -19.98 0.64 20.92
N PHE A 821 -19.39 -0.29 20.19
CA PHE A 821 -20.00 -1.61 19.95
C PHE A 821 -20.04 -2.48 21.21
N LEU A 822 -19.02 -2.41 22.08
CA LEU A 822 -19.06 -3.06 23.41
C LEU A 822 -20.25 -2.56 24.24
N ILE A 823 -20.43 -1.25 24.34
CA ILE A 823 -21.50 -0.65 25.15
C ILE A 823 -22.87 -0.93 24.55
N ILE A 824 -23.03 -0.83 23.22
CA ILE A 824 -24.28 -1.22 22.55
C ILE A 824 -24.62 -2.69 22.89
N GLY A 825 -23.64 -3.60 22.76
CA GLY A 825 -23.84 -5.01 23.08
C GLY A 825 -24.22 -5.23 24.55
N LEU A 826 -23.55 -4.56 25.49
CA LEU A 826 -23.85 -4.69 26.91
C LEU A 826 -25.21 -4.08 27.31
N VAL A 827 -25.61 -2.96 26.70
CA VAL A 827 -26.94 -2.39 26.89
C VAL A 827 -28.00 -3.38 26.39
N MET A 828 -27.80 -3.99 25.22
CA MET A 828 -28.66 -5.06 24.74
C MET A 828 -28.68 -6.26 25.72
N ALA A 829 -27.52 -6.67 26.23
CA ALA A 829 -27.38 -7.78 27.19
C ALA A 829 -28.14 -7.54 28.51
N SER A 830 -28.27 -6.28 28.94
CA SER A 830 -29.01 -5.91 30.16
C SER A 830 -30.50 -6.25 30.08
N SER A 831 -31.04 -6.49 28.88
CA SER A 831 -32.43 -6.94 28.65
C SER A 831 -32.74 -8.28 29.35
N ILE A 832 -31.73 -9.05 29.77
CA ILE A 832 -31.93 -10.24 30.61
C ILE A 832 -32.68 -9.93 31.91
N GLY A 833 -32.47 -8.73 32.48
CA GLY A 833 -33.18 -8.29 33.68
C GLY A 833 -34.64 -7.96 33.39
N LEU A 834 -34.92 -7.36 32.22
CA LEU A 834 -36.29 -7.11 31.76
C LEU A 834 -37.03 -8.42 31.49
N ALA A 835 -36.32 -9.44 31.00
CA ALA A 835 -36.89 -10.76 30.79
C ALA A 835 -37.39 -11.41 32.09
N ALA A 836 -36.90 -10.99 33.26
CA ALA A 836 -37.39 -11.46 34.56
C ALA A 836 -38.83 -11.00 34.83
N PHE A 837 -39.19 -9.80 34.40
CA PHE A 837 -40.49 -9.17 34.69
C PHE A 837 -41.50 -9.30 33.55
N ALA A 838 -41.12 -9.90 32.43
CA ALA A 838 -42.03 -10.12 31.31
C ALA A 838 -43.23 -10.97 31.74
N GLN A 839 -44.46 -10.52 31.45
CA GLN A 839 -45.67 -11.28 31.77
C GLN A 839 -45.96 -12.40 30.75
N SER A 840 -45.46 -12.23 29.52
CA SER A 840 -45.59 -13.23 28.45
C SER A 840 -44.30 -14.02 28.25
N ALA A 841 -44.42 -15.34 28.14
CA ALA A 841 -43.31 -16.24 27.85
C ALA A 841 -42.64 -15.92 26.50
N VAL A 842 -43.41 -15.47 25.49
CA VAL A 842 -42.89 -15.04 24.18
C VAL A 842 -42.05 -13.78 24.33
N VAL A 843 -42.53 -12.79 25.08
CA VAL A 843 -41.78 -11.55 25.35
C VAL A 843 -40.49 -11.85 26.11
N ALA A 844 -40.53 -12.76 27.08
CA ALA A 844 -39.33 -13.20 27.79
C ALA A 844 -38.29 -13.81 26.83
N VAL A 845 -38.71 -14.67 25.90
CA VAL A 845 -37.81 -15.27 24.89
C VAL A 845 -37.25 -14.22 23.94
N ILE A 846 -38.05 -13.24 23.48
CA ILE A 846 -37.56 -12.14 22.64
C ILE A 846 -36.48 -11.33 23.38
N LEU A 847 -36.74 -10.96 24.62
CA LEU A 847 -35.77 -10.23 25.46
C LEU A 847 -34.50 -11.05 25.71
N LEU A 848 -34.62 -12.38 25.84
CA LEU A 848 -33.48 -13.29 25.94
C LEU A 848 -32.70 -13.40 24.62
N CYS A 849 -33.36 -13.34 23.46
CA CYS A 849 -32.69 -13.28 22.16
C CYS A 849 -31.89 -11.97 22.00
N VAL A 850 -32.48 -10.83 22.41
CA VAL A 850 -31.80 -9.53 22.45
C VAL A 850 -30.63 -9.57 23.42
N ALA A 851 -30.82 -10.15 24.61
CA ALA A 851 -29.78 -10.25 25.61
C ALA A 851 -28.59 -11.09 25.14
N LYS A 852 -28.86 -12.29 24.57
CA LYS A 852 -27.79 -13.14 24.03
C LYS A 852 -27.08 -12.48 22.85
N SER A 853 -27.83 -11.85 21.95
CA SER A 853 -27.25 -11.07 20.85
C SER A 853 -26.39 -9.93 21.36
N GLY A 854 -26.79 -9.26 22.45
CA GLY A 854 -25.98 -8.25 23.11
C GLY A 854 -24.62 -8.79 23.60
N THR A 855 -24.63 -9.98 24.23
CA THR A 855 -23.37 -10.62 24.66
C THR A 855 -22.44 -10.96 23.48
N THR A 856 -22.98 -11.34 22.32
CA THR A 856 -22.16 -11.67 21.14
C THR A 856 -21.69 -10.42 20.37
N VAL A 857 -22.50 -9.35 20.33
CA VAL A 857 -22.06 -8.03 19.87
C VAL A 857 -20.85 -7.58 20.69
N ALA A 858 -20.90 -7.70 22.02
CA ALA A 858 -19.77 -7.39 22.88
C ALA A 858 -18.58 -8.36 22.64
N ALA A 859 -18.84 -9.66 22.50
CA ALA A 859 -17.81 -10.67 22.28
C ALA A 859 -16.98 -10.43 21.01
N SER A 860 -17.61 -10.01 19.90
CA SER A 860 -16.89 -9.66 18.66
C SER A 860 -15.80 -8.60 18.87
N GLN A 861 -16.04 -7.66 19.79
CA GLN A 861 -15.07 -6.62 20.13
C GLN A 861 -14.03 -7.16 21.12
N VAL A 862 -14.45 -7.93 22.12
CA VAL A 862 -13.54 -8.56 23.10
C VAL A 862 -12.51 -9.44 22.42
N TRP A 863 -12.90 -10.20 21.39
CA TRP A 863 -11.97 -11.05 20.64
C TRP A 863 -11.06 -10.29 19.66
N ALA A 864 -11.42 -9.06 19.27
CA ALA A 864 -10.55 -8.17 18.51
C ALA A 864 -9.53 -7.43 19.39
N LEU A 865 -9.87 -7.16 20.66
CA LEU A 865 -9.03 -6.37 21.58
C LEU A 865 -7.61 -6.92 21.81
N PRO A 866 -7.35 -8.23 21.93
CA PRO A 866 -5.98 -8.74 22.08
C PRO A 866 -5.05 -8.26 20.98
N ALA A 867 -5.50 -8.29 19.72
CA ALA A 867 -4.70 -7.82 18.59
C ALA A 867 -4.50 -6.30 18.59
N ASP A 868 -5.40 -5.55 19.25
CA ASP A 868 -5.38 -4.08 19.33
C ASP A 868 -4.62 -3.56 20.57
N VAL A 869 -4.46 -4.38 21.61
CA VAL A 869 -3.87 -3.99 22.91
C VAL A 869 -2.51 -4.67 23.18
N ALA A 870 -2.26 -5.86 22.62
CA ALA A 870 -1.06 -6.62 22.95
C ALA A 870 0.22 -5.85 22.55
N PRO A 871 1.24 -5.85 23.43
CA PRO A 871 2.55 -5.33 23.08
C PRO A 871 3.24 -6.30 22.11
N GLY A 872 3.65 -5.81 20.95
CA GLY A 872 4.42 -6.61 19.99
C GLY A 872 3.66 -7.82 19.45
N ASN A 873 4.36 -8.95 19.35
CA ASN A 873 3.81 -10.21 18.82
C ASN A 873 3.12 -11.09 19.89
N ASN A 874 2.73 -10.52 21.04
CA ASN A 874 2.18 -11.27 22.20
C ASN A 874 0.65 -11.39 22.20
N VAL A 875 0.03 -11.44 21.02
CA VAL A 875 -1.43 -11.40 20.87
C VAL A 875 -2.08 -12.65 21.46
N SER A 876 -1.49 -13.82 21.25
CA SER A 876 -2.07 -15.09 21.72
C SER A 876 -1.99 -15.19 23.25
N MET A 877 -0.91 -14.71 23.86
CA MET A 877 -0.73 -14.65 25.31
C MET A 877 -1.76 -13.74 25.98
N VAL A 878 -2.01 -12.54 25.42
CA VAL A 878 -3.05 -11.62 25.93
C VAL A 878 -4.43 -12.27 25.80
N ALA A 879 -4.72 -12.91 24.67
CA ALA A 879 -5.96 -13.63 24.45
C ALA A 879 -6.14 -14.81 25.43
N GLY A 880 -5.07 -15.55 25.72
CA GLY A 880 -5.06 -16.63 26.70
C GLY A 880 -5.34 -16.14 28.12
N LEU A 881 -4.68 -15.06 28.54
CA LEU A 881 -4.89 -14.45 29.86
C LEU A 881 -6.34 -14.00 30.05
N GLN A 882 -6.90 -13.23 29.10
CA GLN A 882 -8.29 -12.75 29.22
C GLN A 882 -9.28 -13.91 29.28
N ASN A 883 -9.05 -14.97 28.48
CA ASN A 883 -10.02 -16.04 28.39
C ASN A 883 -9.94 -16.98 29.59
N SER A 884 -8.74 -17.25 30.12
CA SER A 884 -8.56 -17.96 31.40
C SER A 884 -9.36 -17.30 32.52
N VAL A 885 -9.21 -15.98 32.72
CA VAL A 885 -9.97 -15.26 33.75
C VAL A 885 -11.47 -15.29 33.45
N SER A 886 -11.87 -15.06 32.21
CA SER A 886 -13.29 -15.01 31.85
C SER A 886 -14.01 -16.34 32.04
N ASN A 887 -13.34 -17.48 31.81
CA ASN A 887 -13.93 -18.81 31.99
C ASN A 887 -14.18 -19.15 33.45
N MET A 888 -13.54 -18.47 34.41
CA MET A 888 -13.96 -18.57 35.82
C MET A 888 -15.41 -18.09 36.02
N GLY A 889 -15.92 -17.19 35.17
CA GLY A 889 -17.32 -16.78 35.17
C GLY A 889 -18.27 -17.94 34.83
N GLY A 890 -17.82 -18.91 34.03
CA GLY A 890 -18.56 -20.13 33.75
C GLY A 890 -18.53 -21.17 34.88
N VAL A 891 -17.53 -21.10 35.75
CA VAL A 891 -17.47 -21.95 36.96
C VAL A 891 -18.34 -21.34 38.06
N VAL A 892 -18.17 -20.05 38.33
CA VAL A 892 -18.87 -19.35 39.42
C VAL A 892 -20.33 -19.09 39.07
N GLY A 893 -20.63 -18.83 37.80
CA GLY A 893 -21.95 -18.40 37.34
C GLY A 893 -23.10 -19.36 37.66
N PRO A 894 -22.99 -20.64 37.28
CA PRO A 894 -24.01 -21.63 37.58
C PRO A 894 -24.21 -21.84 39.08
N ILE A 895 -23.13 -21.79 39.88
CA ILE A 895 -23.17 -21.96 41.34
C ILE A 895 -23.93 -20.81 41.99
N VAL A 896 -23.56 -19.56 41.68
CA VAL A 896 -24.21 -18.37 42.24
C VAL A 896 -25.68 -18.29 41.82
N THR A 897 -25.97 -18.55 40.54
CA THR A 897 -27.35 -18.60 40.05
C THR A 897 -28.17 -19.66 40.78
N GLY A 898 -27.62 -20.87 40.94
CA GLY A 898 -28.27 -21.96 41.67
C GLY A 898 -28.51 -21.62 43.14
N ALA A 899 -27.54 -20.99 43.82
CA ALA A 899 -27.70 -20.56 45.20
C ALA A 899 -28.80 -19.49 45.37
N ILE A 900 -28.86 -18.52 44.46
CA ILE A 900 -29.92 -17.50 44.46
C ILE A 900 -31.29 -18.14 44.26
N VAL A 901 -31.42 -19.03 43.26
CA VAL A 901 -32.69 -19.72 42.98
C VAL A 901 -33.07 -20.66 44.11
N GLY A 902 -32.10 -21.34 44.73
CA GLY A 902 -32.32 -22.21 45.88
C GLY A 902 -32.82 -21.46 47.10
N ALA A 903 -32.24 -20.29 47.39
CA ALA A 903 -32.63 -19.45 48.53
C ALA A 903 -33.96 -18.71 48.33
N THR A 904 -34.25 -18.28 47.10
CA THR A 904 -35.43 -17.43 46.81
C THR A 904 -36.60 -18.18 46.17
N GLY A 905 -36.37 -19.39 45.65
CA GLY A 905 -37.36 -20.18 44.91
C GLY A 905 -37.59 -19.73 43.46
N SER A 906 -37.16 -18.51 43.08
CA SER A 906 -37.44 -17.86 41.79
C SER A 906 -36.16 -17.56 41.00
N PHE A 907 -36.26 -17.55 39.67
CA PHE A 907 -35.20 -17.08 38.78
C PHE A 907 -35.12 -15.55 38.66
N ILE A 908 -36.12 -14.81 39.12
CA ILE A 908 -36.17 -13.35 38.99
C ILE A 908 -34.95 -12.68 39.64
N PRO A 909 -34.58 -12.96 40.91
CA PRO A 909 -33.41 -12.34 41.53
C PRO A 909 -32.09 -12.70 40.83
N ALA A 910 -32.00 -13.90 40.23
CA ALA A 910 -30.81 -14.33 39.50
C ALA A 910 -30.65 -13.59 38.16
N LEU A 911 -31.75 -13.34 37.44
CA LEU A 911 -31.77 -12.55 36.20
C LEU A 911 -31.46 -11.08 36.47
N VAL A 912 -32.01 -10.51 37.56
CA VAL A 912 -31.69 -9.15 38.00
C VAL A 912 -30.22 -9.03 38.39
N PHE A 913 -29.69 -10.00 39.13
CA PHE A 913 -28.26 -10.05 39.47
C PHE A 913 -27.39 -10.12 38.21
N SER A 914 -27.77 -10.92 37.22
CA SER A 914 -27.07 -10.98 35.94
C SER A 914 -27.07 -9.64 35.20
N ALA A 915 -28.21 -8.93 35.19
CA ALA A 915 -28.31 -7.59 34.61
C ALA A 915 -27.47 -6.55 35.37
N ALA A 916 -27.42 -6.63 36.70
CA ALA A 916 -26.57 -5.77 37.52
C ALA A 916 -25.08 -5.98 37.22
N LEU A 917 -24.64 -7.22 37.04
CA LEU A 917 -23.27 -7.53 36.60
C LEU A 917 -22.96 -6.97 35.21
N ILE A 918 -23.92 -6.99 34.29
CA ILE A 918 -23.77 -6.33 32.97
C ILE A 918 -23.66 -4.80 33.14
N GLY A 919 -24.41 -4.20 34.07
CA GLY A 919 -24.26 -2.79 34.43
C GLY A 919 -22.85 -2.47 34.92
N LEU A 920 -22.27 -3.31 35.77
CA LEU A 920 -20.86 -3.18 36.19
C LEU A 920 -19.89 -3.38 35.02
N ALA A 921 -20.18 -4.26 34.07
CA ALA A 921 -19.37 -4.44 32.86
C ALA A 921 -19.36 -3.17 31.99
N ILE A 922 -20.52 -2.48 31.86
CA ILE A 922 -20.64 -1.20 31.16
C ILE A 922 -19.72 -0.17 31.83
N LEU A 923 -19.79 -0.02 33.15
CA LEU A 923 -18.91 0.90 33.90
C LEU A 923 -17.43 0.54 33.71
N ASN A 924 -17.09 -0.75 33.80
CA ASN A 924 -15.73 -1.24 33.57
C ASN A 924 -15.20 -0.85 32.17
N TYR A 925 -15.95 -1.06 31.10
CA TYR A 925 -15.49 -0.72 29.75
C TYR A 925 -15.56 0.79 29.44
N LEU A 926 -16.44 1.56 30.11
CA LEU A 926 -16.45 3.01 29.98
C LEU A 926 -15.22 3.63 30.64
N PHE A 927 -14.93 3.25 31.88
CA PHE A 927 -13.97 3.93 32.74
C PHE A 927 -12.60 3.25 32.82
N LEU A 928 -12.54 1.91 32.92
CA LEU A 928 -11.28 1.19 33.11
C LEU A 928 -10.56 0.88 31.79
N LEU A 929 -11.31 0.60 30.72
CA LEU A 929 -10.73 0.44 29.38
C LEU A 929 -10.26 1.81 28.90
N GLY A 930 -8.96 2.08 28.94
CA GLY A 930 -8.37 3.31 28.44
C GLY A 930 -8.34 3.37 26.91
N LYS A 931 -7.66 4.38 26.35
CA LYS A 931 -7.32 4.38 24.92
C LYS A 931 -6.62 3.06 24.57
N THR A 932 -7.21 2.27 23.68
CA THR A 932 -6.48 1.23 22.96
C THR A 932 -5.51 2.00 22.07
N PRO A 933 -4.20 1.76 22.15
CA PRO A 933 -3.26 2.61 21.44
C PRO A 933 -3.53 2.52 19.93
N ALA A 934 -4.20 3.55 19.39
CA ALA A 934 -3.85 4.02 18.06
C ALA A 934 -2.36 4.28 18.12
N LEU A 935 -1.60 3.78 17.15
CA LEU A 935 -0.15 3.93 17.04
C LEU A 935 0.25 5.41 17.16
N ASN A 936 0.39 5.87 18.39
CA ASN A 936 1.27 6.92 18.83
C ASN A 936 2.17 6.17 19.81
N ARG A 937 3.30 5.73 19.27
CA ARG A 937 4.34 5.06 20.05
C ARG A 937 4.73 6.05 21.15
N PRO A 938 4.70 5.70 22.45
CA PRO A 938 5.45 6.47 23.43
C PRO A 938 6.89 6.61 22.93
N ASN A 939 7.60 7.68 23.31
CA ASN A 939 9.01 7.86 22.93
C ASN A 939 9.82 6.64 23.43
N SER A 940 10.10 5.70 22.53
CA SER A 940 10.66 4.39 22.89
C SER A 940 12.09 4.53 23.37
N PHE A 941 12.81 5.52 22.85
CA PHE A 941 14.13 5.88 23.31
C PHE A 941 14.09 6.38 24.76
N LYS A 942 13.22 7.35 25.08
CA LYS A 942 13.03 7.84 26.47
C LYS A 942 12.70 6.71 27.45
N ALA A 943 11.79 5.83 27.07
CA ALA A 943 11.41 4.68 27.88
C ALA A 943 12.57 3.69 28.08
N ALA A 944 13.37 3.45 27.04
CA ALA A 944 14.56 2.61 27.12
C ALA A 944 15.63 3.22 28.05
N LEU A 945 15.85 4.54 27.98
CA LEU A 945 16.76 5.25 28.90
C LEU A 945 16.31 5.11 30.36
N ALA A 946 15.03 5.35 30.65
CA ALA A 946 14.47 5.19 31.99
C ALA A 946 14.57 3.74 32.50
N ALA A 947 14.43 2.77 31.60
CA ALA A 947 14.59 1.35 31.89
C ALA A 947 16.06 0.88 31.93
N LYS A 948 17.02 1.81 31.77
CA LYS A 948 18.47 1.54 31.71
C LYS A 948 18.85 0.50 30.65
N GLN A 949 18.13 0.48 29.54
CA GLN A 949 18.42 -0.38 28.41
C GLN A 949 19.50 0.27 27.52
N ARG A 950 20.43 -0.54 27.03
CA ARG A 950 21.45 -0.11 26.07
C ARG A 950 20.78 0.23 24.74
N GLN A 951 21.11 1.38 24.16
CA GLN A 951 20.59 1.90 22.90
C GLN A 951 21.74 2.30 21.99
N ILE A 952 21.84 1.66 20.84
CA ILE A 952 22.94 1.90 19.89
C ILE A 952 22.51 2.90 18.83
N GLY A 953 23.27 3.97 18.71
CA GLY A 953 22.96 5.09 17.83
C GLY A 953 23.89 5.22 16.63
N PHE A 954 23.42 6.00 15.65
CA PHE A 954 24.21 6.44 14.51
C PHE A 954 23.98 7.93 14.24
N TRP A 955 25.05 8.64 13.94
CA TRP A 955 25.04 10.09 13.75
C TRP A 955 24.84 10.45 12.28
N LEU A 956 23.83 11.26 11.99
CA LEU A 956 23.48 11.71 10.65
C LEU A 956 23.94 13.15 10.43
N ALA A 957 24.91 13.31 9.55
CA ALA A 957 25.51 14.58 9.16
C ALA A 957 25.44 14.85 7.64
N MET A 958 24.87 13.92 6.84
CA MET A 958 24.70 14.09 5.40
C MET A 958 23.56 15.04 5.01
N SER A 959 22.64 15.36 5.93
CA SER A 959 21.50 16.29 5.74
C SER A 959 20.55 15.92 4.60
N ASP A 960 20.37 14.63 4.32
CA ASP A 960 19.54 14.14 3.21
C ASP A 960 18.50 13.09 3.70
N PRO A 961 17.20 13.25 3.38
CA PRO A 961 16.15 12.34 3.82
C PRO A 961 16.28 10.91 3.28
N TYR A 962 16.82 10.72 2.07
CA TYR A 962 17.01 9.40 1.49
C TYR A 962 18.10 8.64 2.25
N LEU A 963 19.20 9.30 2.60
CA LEU A 963 20.26 8.68 3.41
C LEU A 963 19.85 8.46 4.87
N ALA A 964 19.00 9.33 5.42
CA ALA A 964 18.38 9.12 6.72
C ALA A 964 17.47 7.88 6.70
N GLU A 965 16.70 7.68 5.63
CA GLU A 965 15.89 6.46 5.41
C GLU A 965 16.76 5.22 5.26
N VAL A 966 17.82 5.26 4.45
CA VAL A 966 18.79 4.16 4.32
C VAL A 966 19.37 3.80 5.70
N SER A 967 19.78 4.80 6.48
CA SER A 967 20.31 4.58 7.83
C SER A 967 19.26 3.99 8.78
N ALA A 968 17.98 4.35 8.60
CA ALA A 968 16.88 3.81 9.39
C ALA A 968 16.58 2.33 9.09
N THR A 969 16.97 1.83 7.92
CA THR A 969 16.92 0.39 7.59
C THR A 969 18.05 -0.42 8.22
N ALA A 970 19.12 0.23 8.70
CA ALA A 970 20.34 -0.46 9.17
C ALA A 970 20.23 -1.09 10.57
N GLY A 971 19.10 -0.90 11.27
CA GLY A 971 18.81 -1.56 12.54
C GLY A 971 19.31 -0.83 13.81
N PHE A 972 19.80 0.41 13.69
CA PHE A 972 20.12 1.25 14.85
C PHE A 972 18.87 1.54 15.70
N ASP A 973 19.05 1.67 17.02
CA ASP A 973 17.96 2.00 17.94
C ASP A 973 17.54 3.47 17.81
N TRP A 974 18.50 4.35 17.50
CA TRP A 974 18.27 5.78 17.29
C TRP A 974 19.21 6.37 16.24
N LEU A 975 18.74 7.44 15.60
CA LEU A 975 19.50 8.20 14.61
C LEU A 975 19.51 9.67 15.02
N LEU A 976 20.69 10.26 15.18
CA LEU A 976 20.79 11.68 15.50
C LEU A 976 20.91 12.52 14.23
N ILE A 977 19.93 13.37 13.99
CA ILE A 977 19.93 14.37 12.92
C ILE A 977 20.63 15.60 13.45
N ASP A 978 21.84 15.85 12.96
CA ASP A 978 22.66 16.96 13.41
C ASP A 978 22.29 18.25 12.67
N SER A 979 22.16 19.37 13.37
CA SER A 979 22.09 20.70 12.75
C SER A 979 23.12 21.68 13.30
N GLU A 980 23.99 21.24 14.21
CA GLU A 980 25.04 22.09 14.79
C GLU A 980 26.27 22.19 13.88
N HIS A 981 26.67 21.08 13.25
CA HIS A 981 27.79 21.08 12.30
C HIS A 981 27.38 20.64 10.90
N ALA A 982 26.35 19.79 10.79
CA ALA A 982 25.77 19.42 9.51
C ALA A 982 24.83 20.51 8.97
N PRO A 983 24.71 20.67 7.64
CA PRO A 983 23.96 21.77 7.00
C PRO A 983 22.44 21.52 7.00
N ASN A 984 21.87 21.16 8.15
CA ASN A 984 20.45 20.92 8.33
C ASN A 984 19.71 22.17 8.78
N ASP A 985 18.56 22.44 8.17
CA ASP A 985 17.59 23.43 8.61
C ASP A 985 16.27 22.75 9.06
N VAL A 986 15.30 23.53 9.54
CA VAL A 986 14.02 23.00 10.01
C VAL A 986 13.27 22.20 8.92
N ARG A 987 13.40 22.56 7.64
CA ARG A 987 12.74 21.86 6.52
C ARG A 987 13.45 20.56 6.16
N THR A 988 14.79 20.54 6.14
CA THR A 988 15.54 19.30 5.88
C THR A 988 15.41 18.33 7.05
N ILE A 989 15.36 18.83 8.29
CA ILE A 989 15.05 18.03 9.48
C ILE A 989 13.64 17.45 9.36
N LEU A 990 12.64 18.24 8.97
CA LEU A 990 11.27 17.74 8.74
C LEU A 990 11.25 16.61 7.70
N ALA A 991 11.95 16.76 6.58
CA ALA A 991 12.03 15.73 5.55
C ALA A 991 12.66 14.44 6.09
N GLN A 992 13.75 14.53 6.85
CA GLN A 992 14.39 13.37 7.49
C GLN A 992 13.48 12.74 8.56
N LEU A 993 12.78 13.54 9.36
CA LEU A 993 11.77 13.04 10.32
C LEU A 993 10.61 12.33 9.63
N GLN A 994 10.23 12.73 8.42
CA GLN A 994 9.21 12.05 7.62
C GLN A 994 9.75 10.73 7.04
N ALA A 995 10.99 10.74 6.56
CA ALA A 995 11.66 9.58 5.98
C ALA A 995 11.95 8.48 7.02
N VAL A 996 12.35 8.87 8.24
CA VAL A 996 12.61 7.91 9.34
C VAL A 996 11.32 7.38 9.98
N ALA A 997 10.20 8.11 9.88
CA ALA A 997 8.94 7.79 10.59
C ALA A 997 8.39 6.34 10.39
N PRO A 998 8.51 5.70 9.22
CA PRO A 998 8.05 4.32 9.02
C PRO A 998 8.88 3.26 9.79
N TYR A 999 10.12 3.59 10.17
CA TYR A 999 11.11 2.64 10.65
C TYR A 999 11.12 2.47 12.17
N ARG A 1000 12.01 1.60 12.69
CA ARG A 1000 12.20 1.34 14.13
C ARG A 1000 12.98 2.44 14.82
N ALA A 1001 14.04 2.96 14.17
CA ALA A 1001 14.98 3.87 14.78
C ALA A 1001 14.29 5.17 15.24
N GLU A 1002 14.56 5.60 16.48
CA GLU A 1002 14.02 6.86 16.99
C GLU A 1002 14.90 8.04 16.52
N PRO A 1003 14.31 9.06 15.87
CA PRO A 1003 15.08 10.24 15.50
C PRO A 1003 15.34 11.12 16.74
N ILE A 1004 16.60 11.46 16.96
CA ILE A 1004 17.05 12.48 17.90
C ILE A 1004 17.47 13.70 17.09
N VAL A 1005 17.08 14.91 17.48
CA VAL A 1005 17.51 16.12 16.77
C VAL A 1005 18.48 16.90 17.64
N ARG A 1006 19.67 17.20 17.12
CA ARG A 1006 20.62 18.11 17.75
C ARG A 1006 20.47 19.52 17.17
N PRO A 1007 19.77 20.47 17.82
CA PRO A 1007 19.75 21.86 17.39
C PRO A 1007 21.16 22.49 17.48
N TYR A 1008 21.44 23.48 16.63
CA TYR A 1008 22.69 24.25 16.71
C TYR A 1008 22.81 25.15 17.95
N SER A 1009 21.71 25.37 18.68
CA SER A 1009 21.69 26.14 19.93
C SER A 1009 20.50 25.78 20.81
N GLY A 1010 20.58 26.15 22.08
CA GLY A 1010 19.48 26.04 23.05
C GLY A 1010 18.38 27.09 22.93
N ASP A 1011 18.22 27.75 21.77
CA ASP A 1011 17.21 28.79 21.57
C ASP A 1011 15.77 28.25 21.73
N PRO A 1012 14.95 28.79 22.66
CA PRO A 1012 13.57 28.35 22.84
C PRO A 1012 12.70 28.43 21.59
N ALA A 1013 12.93 29.41 20.70
CA ALA A 1013 12.14 29.53 19.46
C ALA A 1013 12.44 28.39 18.48
N LEU A 1014 13.73 28.03 18.32
CA LEU A 1014 14.14 26.86 17.56
C LEU A 1014 13.60 25.55 18.16
N ILE A 1015 13.77 25.35 19.46
CA ILE A 1015 13.29 24.15 20.19
C ILE A 1015 11.79 23.95 19.95
N LYS A 1016 10.99 25.01 20.11
CA LYS A 1016 9.55 24.97 19.83
C LYS A 1016 9.26 24.48 18.41
N ARG A 1017 9.93 25.05 17.40
CA ARG A 1017 9.73 24.69 15.99
C ARG A 1017 10.09 23.23 15.72
N LEU A 1018 11.20 22.74 16.26
CA LEU A 1018 11.64 21.35 16.10
C LEU A 1018 10.64 20.37 16.72
N LEU A 1019 10.16 20.66 17.93
CA LEU A 1019 9.14 19.85 18.57
C LEU A 1019 7.80 19.91 17.80
N ASP A 1020 7.43 21.05 17.20
CA ASP A 1020 6.18 21.20 16.43
C ASP A 1020 6.21 20.44 15.08
N ILE A 1021 7.38 20.31 14.44
CA ILE A 1021 7.55 19.46 13.23
C ILE A 1021 7.63 17.96 13.56
N GLY A 1022 7.59 17.60 14.84
CA GLY A 1022 7.47 16.22 15.31
C GLY A 1022 8.75 15.59 15.84
N ALA A 1023 9.80 16.37 16.15
CA ALA A 1023 10.89 15.88 16.97
C ALA A 1023 10.36 15.56 18.39
N ARG A 1024 10.80 14.44 18.96
CA ARG A 1024 10.40 14.01 20.32
C ARG A 1024 11.57 13.93 21.28
N THR A 1025 12.78 13.76 20.75
CA THR A 1025 14.02 13.73 21.51
C THR A 1025 14.94 14.81 20.99
N LEU A 1026 15.45 15.65 21.88
CA LEU A 1026 16.43 16.68 21.57
C LEU A 1026 17.74 16.39 22.30
N LEU A 1027 18.87 16.60 21.63
CA LEU A 1027 20.20 16.68 22.26
C LEU A 1027 20.70 18.11 22.13
N VAL A 1028 20.76 18.89 23.20
CA VAL A 1028 21.14 20.30 23.12
C VAL A 1028 22.63 20.48 23.45
N PRO A 1029 23.44 21.11 22.58
CA PRO A 1029 24.87 21.28 22.77
C PRO A 1029 25.24 22.34 23.82
N MET A 1030 26.51 22.35 24.25
CA MET A 1030 27.15 23.42 25.02
C MET A 1030 26.44 23.80 26.34
N VAL A 1031 26.08 22.80 27.15
CA VAL A 1031 25.43 23.02 28.46
C VAL A 1031 26.48 22.93 29.59
N ASP A 1032 26.86 24.09 30.12
CA ASP A 1032 27.93 24.24 31.12
C ASP A 1032 27.42 24.35 32.56
N THR A 1033 26.15 24.69 32.77
CA THR A 1033 25.59 25.00 34.10
C THR A 1033 24.21 24.38 34.31
N ALA A 1034 23.85 24.16 35.58
CA ALA A 1034 22.50 23.71 35.95
C ALA A 1034 21.40 24.73 35.58
N GLU A 1035 21.73 26.03 35.56
CA GLU A 1035 20.80 27.09 35.17
C GLU A 1035 20.40 26.96 33.69
N GLN A 1036 21.38 26.79 32.80
CA GLN A 1036 21.13 26.52 31.38
C GLN A 1036 20.27 25.26 31.19
N ALA A 1037 20.56 24.18 31.92
CA ALA A 1037 19.76 22.96 31.87
C ALA A 1037 18.30 23.19 32.31
N ARG A 1038 18.05 23.99 33.37
CA ARG A 1038 16.69 24.36 33.80
C ARG A 1038 15.95 25.16 32.74
N ASP A 1039 16.62 26.10 32.08
CA ASP A 1039 16.02 26.89 31.00
C ASP A 1039 15.63 26.02 29.81
N LEU A 1040 16.44 25.02 29.45
CA LEU A 1040 16.10 24.04 28.42
C LEU A 1040 14.89 23.18 28.81
N VAL A 1041 14.79 22.74 30.07
CA VAL A 1041 13.61 22.02 30.58
C VAL A 1041 12.35 22.88 30.43
N ARG A 1042 12.45 24.18 30.75
CA ARG A 1042 11.34 25.13 30.56
C ARG A 1042 11.01 25.29 29.07
N ALA A 1043 12.00 25.31 28.17
CA ALA A 1043 11.78 25.49 26.74
C ALA A 1043 11.07 24.31 26.06
N VAL A 1044 11.25 23.08 26.56
CA VAL A 1044 10.60 21.88 25.99
C VAL A 1044 9.18 21.63 26.52
N ARG A 1045 8.83 22.18 27.70
CA ARG A 1045 7.54 21.98 28.39
C ARG A 1045 6.53 23.09 28.12
N TYR A 1046 5.24 22.75 28.08
CA TYR A 1046 4.14 23.71 28.00
C TYR A 1046 3.85 24.40 29.36
N PRO A 1047 3.21 25.58 29.38
CA PRO A 1047 2.68 26.18 30.61
C PRO A 1047 1.69 25.23 31.33
N PRO A 1048 1.70 25.18 32.69
CA PRO A 1048 2.43 26.05 33.61
C PRO A 1048 3.87 25.62 33.93
N PHE A 1049 4.32 24.46 33.43
CA PHE A 1049 5.61 23.86 33.81
C PHE A 1049 6.80 24.30 32.94
N GLY A 1050 6.52 25.06 31.87
CA GLY A 1050 7.52 25.62 30.97
C GLY A 1050 7.03 26.84 30.22
N ILE A 1051 7.78 27.22 29.19
CA ILE A 1051 7.59 28.44 28.38
C ILE A 1051 7.30 28.13 26.91
N ARG A 1052 7.15 26.86 26.52
CA ARG A 1052 6.83 26.48 25.13
C ARG A 1052 5.46 27.03 24.73
N GLY A 1053 5.40 27.87 23.70
CA GLY A 1053 4.13 28.44 23.22
C GLY A 1053 3.20 27.39 22.61
N VAL A 1054 1.90 27.47 22.93
CA VAL A 1054 0.86 26.54 22.46
C VAL A 1054 0.44 26.88 21.02
N GLY A 1055 0.77 26.01 20.06
CA GLY A 1055 0.40 26.12 18.65
C GLY A 1055 0.05 24.77 18.03
N SER A 1056 -0.40 23.81 18.85
CA SER A 1056 -0.55 22.41 18.43
C SER A 1056 -1.48 22.26 17.24
N ALA A 1057 -2.50 23.11 17.05
CA ALA A 1057 -3.47 22.95 15.97
C ALA A 1057 -2.87 22.91 14.56
N VAL A 1058 -1.76 23.62 14.34
CA VAL A 1058 -1.04 23.69 13.05
C VAL A 1058 0.23 22.82 13.00
N GLY A 1059 0.66 22.27 14.15
CA GLY A 1059 1.89 21.48 14.26
C GLY A 1059 1.74 20.04 13.75
N ARG A 1060 2.77 19.53 13.07
CA ARG A 1060 2.84 18.11 12.65
C ARG A 1060 2.83 17.16 13.85
N ALA A 1061 3.39 17.56 14.98
CA ALA A 1061 3.43 16.76 16.21
C ALA A 1061 2.03 16.39 16.76
N SER A 1062 1.04 17.25 16.55
CA SER A 1062 -0.38 16.97 16.85
C SER A 1062 -1.12 16.32 15.68
N ARG A 1063 -0.44 16.06 14.56
CA ARG A 1063 -1.02 15.72 13.26
C ARG A 1063 -2.11 16.71 12.82
N TRP A 1064 -1.80 18.01 12.90
CA TRP A 1064 -2.74 19.09 12.53
C TRP A 1064 -4.09 18.94 13.23
N SER A 1065 -4.07 18.80 14.55
CA SER A 1065 -5.23 18.57 15.44
C SER A 1065 -5.86 17.18 15.39
N ALA A 1066 -5.41 16.26 14.55
CA ALA A 1066 -5.93 14.89 14.55
C ALA A 1066 -5.56 14.11 15.83
N ARG A 1067 -4.49 14.50 16.53
CA ARG A 1067 -4.09 13.97 17.83
C ARG A 1067 -4.63 14.83 18.98
N THR A 1068 -5.80 14.43 19.49
CA THR A 1068 -6.53 15.19 20.51
C THR A 1068 -5.95 15.13 21.93
N ASP A 1069 -5.04 14.19 22.22
CA ASP A 1069 -4.35 14.11 23.52
C ASP A 1069 -2.97 14.76 23.56
N TYR A 1070 -2.52 15.36 22.45
CA TYR A 1070 -1.13 15.79 22.32
C TYR A 1070 -0.72 16.76 23.44
N LEU A 1071 -1.54 17.77 23.74
CA LEU A 1071 -1.20 18.78 24.75
C LEU A 1071 -1.13 18.20 26.17
N GLN A 1072 -1.83 17.09 26.44
CA GLN A 1072 -1.82 16.44 27.75
C GLN A 1072 -0.61 15.53 27.96
N VAL A 1073 0.02 15.04 26.89
CA VAL A 1073 1.09 14.03 26.97
C VAL A 1073 2.41 14.49 26.33
N ALA A 1074 2.44 15.68 25.69
CA ALA A 1074 3.61 16.18 24.99
C ALA A 1074 4.82 16.34 25.91
N ASP A 1075 4.61 16.84 27.13
CA ASP A 1075 5.67 17.04 28.12
C ASP A 1075 6.25 15.70 28.59
N ASP A 1076 5.41 14.67 28.72
CA ASP A 1076 5.83 13.31 29.09
C ASP A 1076 6.59 12.61 27.95
N GLU A 1077 6.23 12.88 26.69
CA GLU A 1077 6.86 12.29 25.51
C GLU A 1077 8.15 12.99 25.08
N ALA A 1078 8.30 14.27 25.41
CA ALA A 1078 9.51 15.03 25.13
C ALA A 1078 10.68 14.45 25.92
N CYS A 1079 11.76 14.10 25.23
CA CYS A 1079 13.01 13.63 25.83
C CYS A 1079 14.09 14.69 25.66
N LEU A 1080 14.64 15.18 26.77
CA LEU A 1080 15.67 16.20 26.78
C LEU A 1080 17.00 15.58 27.20
N LEU A 1081 17.94 15.54 26.26
CA LEU A 1081 19.33 15.24 26.49
C LEU A 1081 20.12 16.54 26.44
N VAL A 1082 21.06 16.71 27.37
CA VAL A 1082 21.98 17.86 27.38
C VAL A 1082 23.39 17.38 27.11
N GLN A 1083 24.14 18.13 26.31
CA GLN A 1083 25.52 17.82 25.98
C GLN A 1083 26.45 18.63 26.89
N ALA A 1084 27.25 17.94 27.69
CA ALA A 1084 28.28 18.51 28.54
C ALA A 1084 29.64 18.26 27.90
N GLU A 1085 30.31 19.31 27.43
CA GLU A 1085 31.48 19.18 26.56
C GLU A 1085 32.58 20.21 26.84
N THR A 1086 32.61 20.79 28.03
CA THR A 1086 33.68 21.69 28.48
C THR A 1086 34.18 21.32 29.88
N VAL A 1087 35.33 21.86 30.27
CA VAL A 1087 35.84 21.74 31.65
C VAL A 1087 34.85 22.36 32.66
N ILE A 1088 34.17 23.44 32.27
CA ILE A 1088 33.16 24.10 33.11
C ILE A 1088 31.95 23.17 33.31
N ALA A 1089 31.49 22.51 32.24
CA ALA A 1089 30.41 21.53 32.32
C ALA A 1089 30.78 20.36 33.25
N LEU A 1090 32.02 19.86 33.18
CA LEU A 1090 32.50 18.80 34.08
C LEU A 1090 32.54 19.24 35.54
N GLN A 1091 32.97 20.46 35.84
CA GLN A 1091 32.95 21.02 37.19
C GLN A 1091 31.53 21.15 37.75
N ASN A 1092 30.53 21.36 36.90
CA ASN A 1092 29.13 21.51 37.26
C ASN A 1092 28.29 20.23 37.04
N LEU A 1093 28.92 19.11 36.67
CA LEU A 1093 28.22 17.95 36.14
C LEU A 1093 27.18 17.36 37.11
N GLU A 1094 27.51 17.29 38.40
CA GLU A 1094 26.58 16.85 39.44
C GLU A 1094 25.34 17.75 39.53
N ALA A 1095 25.55 19.06 39.45
CA ALA A 1095 24.48 20.04 39.49
C ALA A 1095 23.59 19.97 38.22
N ILE A 1096 24.19 19.76 37.05
CA ILE A 1096 23.46 19.52 35.78
C ILE A 1096 22.63 18.23 35.89
N CYS A 1097 23.23 17.15 36.39
CA CYS A 1097 22.53 15.87 36.59
C CYS A 1097 21.39 15.97 37.61
N ALA A 1098 21.49 16.87 38.59
CA ALA A 1098 20.44 17.09 39.58
C ALA A 1098 19.20 17.85 39.04
N VAL A 1099 19.26 18.40 37.82
CA VAL A 1099 18.12 19.11 37.23
C VAL A 1099 17.00 18.13 36.87
N ASP A 1100 15.82 18.37 37.44
CA ASP A 1100 14.62 17.62 37.12
C ASP A 1100 14.12 17.98 35.71
N GLY A 1101 13.77 16.97 34.92
CA GLY A 1101 13.41 17.12 33.50
C GLY A 1101 14.53 16.93 32.49
N VAL A 1102 15.80 16.83 32.92
CA VAL A 1102 16.88 16.30 32.07
C VAL A 1102 16.83 14.77 32.11
N ASP A 1103 16.68 14.11 30.96
CA ASP A 1103 16.57 12.64 30.90
C ASP A 1103 17.93 11.95 30.78
N GLY A 1104 18.91 12.62 30.19
CA GLY A 1104 20.27 12.11 30.02
C GLY A 1104 21.28 13.21 29.75
N VAL A 1105 22.54 12.89 30.04
CA VAL A 1105 23.69 13.75 29.76
C VAL A 1105 24.61 13.05 28.78
N PHE A 1106 24.96 13.77 27.71
CA PHE A 1106 25.84 13.31 26.66
C PHE A 1106 27.19 14.00 26.81
N ILE A 1107 28.29 13.24 26.79
CA ILE A 1107 29.63 13.83 26.80
C ILE A 1107 30.13 13.95 25.37
N GLY A 1108 30.39 15.19 24.92
CA GLY A 1108 30.98 15.53 23.63
C GLY A 1108 32.51 15.43 23.68
N PRO A 1109 33.16 14.40 23.10
CA PRO A 1109 34.58 14.17 23.32
C PRO A 1109 35.50 15.19 22.62
N ALA A 1110 35.07 15.73 21.48
CA ALA A 1110 35.88 16.63 20.67
C ALA A 1110 36.05 18.01 21.32
N ASP A 1111 34.95 18.64 21.71
CA ASP A 1111 34.94 19.94 22.38
C ASP A 1111 35.49 19.86 23.80
N LEU A 1112 35.27 18.74 24.50
CA LEU A 1112 35.88 18.52 25.82
C LEU A 1112 37.41 18.46 25.70
N ALA A 1113 37.93 17.71 24.72
CA ALA A 1113 39.37 17.66 24.47
C ALA A 1113 39.93 19.05 24.15
N ALA A 1114 39.24 19.85 23.33
CA ALA A 1114 39.64 21.22 23.05
C ALA A 1114 39.63 22.10 24.32
N SER A 1115 38.60 22.00 25.16
CA SER A 1115 38.49 22.74 26.43
C SER A 1115 39.55 22.33 27.45
N MET A 1116 40.06 21.10 27.39
CA MET A 1116 41.14 20.60 28.25
C MET A 1116 42.55 20.91 27.71
N GLY A 1117 42.66 21.59 26.56
CA GLY A 1117 43.94 21.92 25.93
C GLY A 1117 44.48 20.85 24.96
N HIS A 1118 43.72 19.78 24.71
CA HIS A 1118 44.05 18.64 23.84
C HIS A 1118 43.30 18.69 22.50
N ARG A 1119 43.25 19.86 21.86
CA ARG A 1119 42.45 20.09 20.63
C ARG A 1119 42.73 19.05 19.54
N GLY A 1120 41.66 18.42 19.04
CA GLY A 1120 41.74 17.39 18.00
C GLY A 1120 42.19 16.01 18.50
N ASN A 1121 42.50 15.86 19.79
CA ASN A 1121 42.93 14.60 20.39
C ASN A 1121 41.99 14.14 21.51
N ALA A 1122 40.78 13.73 21.14
CA ALA A 1122 39.82 13.16 22.08
C ALA A 1122 40.31 11.85 22.72
N GLY A 1123 41.27 11.15 22.11
CA GLY A 1123 41.87 9.94 22.65
C GLY A 1123 42.96 10.17 23.69
N HIS A 1124 43.29 11.41 24.04
CA HIS A 1124 44.32 11.71 25.04
C HIS A 1124 43.97 11.05 26.40
N PRO A 1125 44.92 10.41 27.11
CA PRO A 1125 44.64 9.69 28.36
C PRO A 1125 43.91 10.52 29.42
N GLU A 1126 44.26 11.80 29.56
CA GLU A 1126 43.60 12.71 30.50
C GLU A 1126 42.13 12.99 30.10
N VAL A 1127 41.86 13.13 28.80
CA VAL A 1127 40.50 13.34 28.28
C VAL A 1127 39.67 12.08 28.48
N GLN A 1128 40.23 10.90 28.19
CA GLN A 1128 39.57 9.62 28.41
C GLN A 1128 39.27 9.38 29.90
N ALA A 1129 40.22 9.70 30.79
CA ALA A 1129 40.00 9.63 32.23
C ALA A 1129 38.91 10.60 32.70
N ALA A 1130 38.85 11.81 32.14
CA ALA A 1130 37.79 12.78 32.42
C ALA A 1130 36.42 12.28 31.93
N ILE A 1131 36.33 11.71 30.73
CA ILE A 1131 35.10 11.10 30.19
C ILE A 1131 34.65 9.94 31.09
N ASP A 1132 35.54 9.01 31.46
CA ASP A 1132 35.22 7.88 32.33
C ASP A 1132 34.67 8.33 33.70
N ASN A 1133 35.32 9.34 34.30
CA ASN A 1133 34.84 9.92 35.56
C ASN A 1133 33.47 10.60 35.38
N ALA A 1134 33.28 11.35 34.29
CA ALA A 1134 31.99 11.97 33.98
C ALA A 1134 30.88 10.93 33.81
N MET A 1135 31.13 9.84 33.09
CA MET A 1135 30.17 8.76 32.91
C MET A 1135 29.77 8.14 34.25
N ARG A 1136 30.74 7.87 35.14
CA ARG A 1136 30.45 7.35 36.49
C ARG A 1136 29.57 8.32 37.29
N THR A 1137 29.86 9.61 37.25
CA THR A 1137 29.04 10.64 37.93
C THR A 1137 27.62 10.69 37.38
N ILE A 1138 27.45 10.68 36.05
CA ILE A 1138 26.13 10.69 35.41
C ILE A 1138 25.35 9.43 35.79
N ILE A 1139 25.97 8.25 35.71
CA ILE A 1139 25.32 6.98 36.04
C ILE A 1139 24.94 6.93 37.53
N ALA A 1140 25.81 7.41 38.42
CA ALA A 1140 25.55 7.45 39.86
C ALA A 1140 24.38 8.38 40.22
N SER A 1141 24.18 9.46 39.44
CA SER A 1141 23.02 10.34 39.59
C SER A 1141 21.68 9.71 39.15
N GLY A 1142 21.74 8.57 38.45
CA GLY A 1142 20.58 7.88 37.90
C GLY A 1142 20.13 8.38 36.52
N LYS A 1143 20.80 9.40 35.96
CA LYS A 1143 20.56 9.89 34.59
C LYS A 1143 21.18 8.95 33.56
N ALA A 1144 20.66 8.99 32.34
CA ALA A 1144 21.25 8.25 31.23
C ALA A 1144 22.59 8.91 30.82
N ALA A 1145 23.65 8.12 30.70
CA ALA A 1145 24.94 8.55 30.20
C ALA A 1145 25.12 8.14 28.73
N GLY A 1146 25.60 9.06 27.90
CA GLY A 1146 25.80 8.82 26.47
C GLY A 1146 26.99 9.55 25.87
N THR A 1147 27.46 9.08 24.72
CA THR A 1147 28.56 9.69 23.97
C THR A 1147 28.60 9.21 22.51
N LEU A 1148 29.50 9.78 21.72
CA LEU A 1148 29.78 9.41 20.32
C LEU A 1148 31.23 8.96 20.21
N THR A 1149 31.44 7.76 19.68
CA THR A 1149 32.76 7.30 19.25
C THR A 1149 32.62 6.36 18.06
N SER A 1150 33.49 6.51 17.07
CA SER A 1150 33.60 5.57 15.94
C SER A 1150 34.59 4.42 16.22
N ASP A 1151 35.22 4.39 17.40
CA ASP A 1151 36.11 3.31 17.82
C ASP A 1151 35.28 2.18 18.49
N PRO A 1152 35.21 0.97 17.91
CA PRO A 1152 34.44 -0.15 18.47
C PRO A 1152 34.94 -0.66 19.82
N VAL A 1153 36.22 -0.47 20.16
CA VAL A 1153 36.77 -0.85 21.47
C VAL A 1153 36.28 0.15 22.52
N LEU A 1154 36.38 1.44 22.21
CA LEU A 1154 35.95 2.49 23.12
C LEU A 1154 34.43 2.52 23.30
N ALA A 1155 33.67 2.26 22.23
CA ALA A 1155 32.22 2.12 22.33
C ALA A 1155 31.81 0.99 23.28
N ARG A 1156 32.50 -0.16 23.21
CA ARG A 1156 32.26 -1.30 24.12
C ARG A 1156 32.62 -0.95 25.56
N HIS A 1157 33.77 -0.31 25.78
CA HIS A 1157 34.19 0.19 27.09
C HIS A 1157 33.11 1.08 27.75
N TYR A 1158 32.57 2.06 27.02
CA TYR A 1158 31.50 2.90 27.57
C TYR A 1158 30.20 2.13 27.86
N LEU A 1159 29.83 1.17 27.02
CA LEU A 1159 28.66 0.31 27.27
C LEU A 1159 28.86 -0.63 28.48
N GLU A 1160 30.10 -1.04 28.75
CA GLU A 1160 30.50 -1.83 29.92
C GLU A 1160 30.53 -0.98 31.20
N LEU A 1161 30.96 0.27 31.11
CA LEU A 1161 30.87 1.27 32.19
C LEU A 1161 29.43 1.58 32.61
N GLY A 1162 28.45 1.29 31.74
CA GLY A 1162 27.03 1.45 32.02
C GLY A 1162 26.33 2.57 31.24
N CYS A 1163 26.99 3.14 30.23
CA CYS A 1163 26.34 4.09 29.32
C CYS A 1163 25.17 3.42 28.60
N THR A 1164 24.04 4.11 28.55
CA THR A 1164 22.78 3.55 28.01
C THR A 1164 22.49 4.01 26.60
N PHE A 1165 23.14 5.07 26.10
CA PHE A 1165 22.99 5.49 24.70
C PHE A 1165 24.31 5.94 24.07
N VAL A 1166 24.85 5.13 23.16
CA VAL A 1166 26.16 5.38 22.53
C VAL A 1166 26.00 5.40 21.02
N ALA A 1167 26.41 6.50 20.39
CA ALA A 1167 26.54 6.57 18.93
C ALA A 1167 27.87 5.92 18.51
N THR A 1168 27.80 4.99 17.56
CA THR A 1168 28.94 4.14 17.17
C THR A 1168 29.57 4.52 15.83
N GLY A 1169 29.05 5.57 15.19
CA GLY A 1169 29.57 6.05 13.92
C GLY A 1169 28.82 7.28 13.42
N ILE A 1170 29.38 7.85 12.35
CA ILE A 1170 28.84 9.02 11.66
C ILE A 1170 28.73 8.66 10.17
N ASP A 1171 27.56 8.88 9.58
CA ASP A 1171 27.24 8.54 8.19
C ASP A 1171 28.25 9.10 7.18
N ILE A 1172 28.58 10.39 7.30
CA ILE A 1172 29.46 11.10 6.37
C ILE A 1172 30.90 10.60 6.50
N LEU A 1173 31.34 10.23 7.71
CA LEU A 1173 32.67 9.65 7.92
C LEU A 1173 32.74 8.23 7.39
N LEU A 1174 31.68 7.42 7.58
CA LEU A 1174 31.60 6.07 7.03
C LEU A 1174 31.67 6.11 5.50
N PHE A 1175 30.89 7.01 4.89
CA PHE A 1175 30.91 7.24 3.45
C PHE A 1175 32.28 7.74 2.98
N ALA A 1176 32.82 8.79 3.60
CA ALA A 1176 34.12 9.35 3.21
C ALA A 1176 35.27 8.35 3.37
N ASN A 1177 35.27 7.56 4.45
CA ASN A 1177 36.30 6.53 4.66
C ASN A 1177 36.12 5.35 3.71
N GLY A 1178 34.88 4.95 3.40
CA GLY A 1178 34.59 3.96 2.37
C GLY A 1178 35.10 4.40 1.00
N ALA A 1179 34.80 5.64 0.61
CA ALA A 1179 35.28 6.25 -0.63
C ALA A 1179 36.82 6.36 -0.66
N ARG A 1180 37.46 6.80 0.42
CA ARG A 1180 38.94 6.86 0.54
C ARG A 1180 39.60 5.49 0.53
N LYS A 1181 38.97 4.48 1.15
CA LYS A 1181 39.47 3.09 1.13
C LYS A 1181 39.35 2.52 -0.27
N LEU A 1182 38.21 2.72 -0.94
CA LEU A 1182 38.03 2.36 -2.33
C LEU A 1182 39.09 3.04 -3.20
N ALA A 1183 39.27 4.34 -3.04
CA ALA A 1183 40.33 5.09 -3.70
C ALA A 1183 41.72 4.47 -3.45
N ARG A 1184 42.14 4.20 -2.21
CA ARG A 1184 43.45 3.58 -1.94
C ARG A 1184 43.63 2.22 -2.61
N ASN A 1185 42.56 1.44 -2.76
CA ASN A 1185 42.63 0.13 -3.43
C ASN A 1185 42.86 0.24 -4.94
N PHE A 1186 42.51 1.37 -5.56
CA PHE A 1186 42.59 1.58 -7.01
C PHE A 1186 43.56 2.69 -7.44
N ILE A 1187 43.97 3.55 -6.51
CA ILE A 1187 44.82 4.73 -6.70
C ILE A 1187 46.10 4.57 -5.87
N ALA A 1188 46.59 3.34 -5.65
CA ALA A 1188 47.84 3.15 -4.90
C ALA A 1188 48.94 4.09 -5.43
N PRO A 1189 49.74 4.73 -4.54
CA PRO A 1189 50.89 5.48 -5.00
C PRO A 1189 51.85 4.52 -5.69
N GLN A 1190 52.26 4.83 -6.92
CA GLN A 1190 53.60 4.44 -7.33
C GLN A 1190 54.55 5.17 -6.38
N THR A 1191 55.04 4.50 -5.34
CA THR A 1191 56.29 4.92 -4.71
C THR A 1191 57.37 3.97 -5.17
N ALA A 1192 58.45 4.55 -5.69
CA ALA A 1192 59.77 4.01 -5.39
C ALA A 1192 59.96 3.95 -3.88
#